data_AF-A0A7X1GKS9-F1
#
_entry.id   AF-A0A7X1GKS9-F1
#
_cell.length_a   1.000
_cell.length_b   1.000
_cell.length_c   1.000
_cell.angle_alpha   90.00
_cell.angle_beta   90.00
_cell.angle_gamma   90.00
#
_symmetry.space_group_name_H-M   'P 1'
#
loop_
_entity.id
_entity.type
_entity.pdbx_description
1 polymer ?
#
loop_
_entity_poly.entity_id
_entity_poly.type
_entity_poly.pdbx_seq_one_letter_code
_entity_poly.pdbx_strand_id
1 'polypeptide(L)'
;MACFKPASKLNPETIALYNKNRLTVTRQVKYSLKNENSIDMLFSLNGLPVATVELKNQFTGQNAANAKWQYAVDRDSNELLFKFKKRALVHFAVDTDEAYMATRLEGKATRYLPFNQGCNKGAGNPPNPNGHKTSYLWEYVWAKDSWMDIIGSFLLLQTDEYKVDGKIFKKEKLIFPRFHQLDVVRKLTRDARQKGSGNNYLIQHSAGSGKSNSIAWLAYRLSSLHNNKDKRIFDSIIVITDRLVLDQQLQNTIYQFEHKLGVVQKIDKDSTQLALALSAGINIIITTLQKFPFVLDKIGELPKRNYAIIIDEAHSSQGGEASKKMKETLTVIDMSDDDIRNEPPEYGKNHDIEDEIRSSMLARGKQPNLAFFAFTATPKAKTLEVFGQTGDDGKPAPFHLYSMRQAIEENFILDVLKYYTTYKTYFRLSKAIEDDPDINKKKARRAIARFLSLHPHNLAQKTEVIIEHFRQCVMPKIGGKAKAMVVTSSRPHVIRYKTEFDKYIKEKGYTDIKTLVAFTAFTDRDTSISYTDSKNVAKLIRKHRENLSVEHLTAVRGMGMAKAAQILSAFELARRHLINDTVKITGAQDVIPLLADIADKKQEHFVCISLNGAHEVIKKRIVTIGLVDRSQVHPREVYADVIDRAAAVIFAHNHPSGDLKPSNSDLKIHEQLTEAGKILGIRILNHLVVARKGYYSFQEAGLIG
;
A
#
# COMPACT_ATOMS: atom_id res chain seq x y z
N MET A 1 30.97 -4.17 14.50
CA MET A 1 29.71 -3.93 13.73
C MET A 1 30.06 -3.11 12.48
N ALA A 2 29.28 -3.25 11.39
CA ALA A 2 29.51 -2.46 10.18
C ALA A 2 28.99 -1.02 10.34
N CYS A 3 29.69 -0.07 9.74
CA CYS A 3 29.26 1.34 9.69
C CYS A 3 28.81 1.68 8.26
N PHE A 4 27.70 2.39 8.07
CA PHE A 4 27.25 2.78 6.71
C PHE A 4 27.67 4.20 6.37
N LYS A 5 27.76 4.50 5.07
CA LYS A 5 28.23 5.80 4.60
C LYS A 5 27.27 6.89 5.07
N PRO A 6 27.74 7.95 5.75
CA PRO A 6 26.85 9.02 6.21
C PRO A 6 26.37 9.86 5.02
N ALA A 7 25.18 10.46 5.15
CA ALA A 7 24.60 11.33 4.12
C ALA A 7 25.37 12.66 3.95
N SER A 8 26.05 13.11 5.00
CA SER A 8 26.87 14.32 5.03
C SER A 8 28.30 14.01 5.48
N LYS A 9 29.26 14.83 5.04
CA LYS A 9 30.66 14.71 5.44
C LYS A 9 31.01 15.39 6.76
N LEU A 10 30.02 16.00 7.44
CA LEU A 10 30.21 16.79 8.66
C LEU A 10 30.70 16.00 9.87
N ASN A 11 30.61 14.66 9.87
CA ASN A 11 31.14 13.80 10.94
C ASN A 11 32.32 12.96 10.43
N PRO A 12 33.57 13.43 10.64
CA PRO A 12 34.78 12.73 10.19
C PRO A 12 34.94 11.34 10.81
N GLU A 13 34.50 11.14 12.07
CA GLU A 13 34.61 9.86 12.76
C GLU A 13 33.77 8.78 12.08
N THR A 14 32.55 9.14 11.66
CA THR A 14 31.65 8.21 10.95
C THR A 14 32.24 7.80 9.59
N ILE A 15 32.91 8.73 8.89
CA ILE A 15 33.63 8.43 7.64
C ILE A 15 34.82 7.49 7.92
N ALA A 16 35.59 7.75 8.98
CA ALA A 16 36.71 6.90 9.36
C ALA A 16 36.25 5.48 9.71
N LEU A 17 35.14 5.33 10.45
CA LEU A 17 34.52 4.04 10.75
C LEU A 17 33.99 3.34 9.50
N TYR A 18 33.36 4.06 8.58
CA TYR A 18 32.95 3.52 7.29
C TYR A 18 34.12 2.95 6.49
N ASN A 19 35.24 3.68 6.45
CA ASN A 19 36.45 3.26 5.75
C ASN A 19 37.10 2.01 6.37
N LYS A 20 36.89 1.76 7.67
CA LYS A 20 37.35 0.55 8.37
C LYS A 20 36.56 -0.71 8.01
N ASN A 21 35.40 -0.61 7.35
CA ASN A 21 34.69 -1.81 6.90
C ASN A 21 35.53 -2.60 5.89
N ARG A 22 35.60 -3.91 6.11
CA ARG A 22 36.26 -4.88 5.24
C ARG A 22 35.21 -5.69 4.49
N LEU A 23 35.20 -5.55 3.17
CA LEU A 23 34.44 -6.44 2.30
C LEU A 23 35.41 -7.45 1.70
N THR A 24 35.06 -8.73 1.79
CA THR A 24 35.88 -9.82 1.24
C THR A 24 35.06 -10.69 0.32
N VAL A 25 35.74 -11.24 -0.67
CA VAL A 25 35.20 -12.22 -1.61
C VAL A 25 36.02 -13.49 -1.44
N THR A 26 35.38 -14.58 -1.07
CA THR A 26 36.02 -15.89 -0.93
C THR A 26 35.51 -16.81 -2.03
N ARG A 27 36.41 -17.44 -2.77
CA ARG A 27 36.08 -18.39 -3.84
C ARG A 27 35.95 -19.80 -3.29
N GLN A 28 35.08 -20.61 -3.89
CA GLN A 28 34.94 -22.05 -3.61
C GLN A 28 34.80 -22.37 -2.11
N VAL A 29 33.87 -21.67 -1.44
CA VAL A 29 33.69 -21.84 0.00
C VAL A 29 32.97 -23.15 0.27
N LYS A 30 33.66 -24.08 0.91
CA LYS A 30 33.04 -25.26 1.53
C LYS A 30 32.23 -24.81 2.74
N TYR A 31 30.92 -25.03 2.70
CA TYR A 31 29.98 -24.43 3.64
C TYR A 31 29.28 -25.46 4.54
N SER A 32 29.39 -26.74 4.21
CA SER A 32 28.78 -27.83 4.98
C SER A 32 29.85 -28.60 5.76
N LEU A 33 29.48 -29.09 6.94
CA LEU A 33 30.27 -30.06 7.70
C LEU A 33 29.93 -31.51 7.31
N LYS A 34 28.92 -31.70 6.45
CA LYS A 34 28.38 -33.02 6.09
C LYS A 34 28.82 -33.49 4.70
N ASN A 35 29.29 -32.57 3.87
CA ASN A 35 29.72 -32.85 2.50
C ASN A 35 30.76 -31.81 2.05
N GLU A 36 31.41 -32.10 0.94
CA GLU A 36 32.44 -31.26 0.34
C GLU A 36 31.89 -30.22 -0.63
N ASN A 37 30.57 -29.95 -0.61
CA ASN A 37 29.98 -29.00 -1.53
C ASN A 37 30.53 -27.60 -1.26
N SER A 38 30.95 -26.94 -2.33
CA SER A 38 31.39 -25.55 -2.33
C SER A 38 30.35 -24.67 -3.01
N ILE A 39 30.38 -23.39 -2.64
CA ILE A 39 29.72 -22.30 -3.38
C ILE A 39 30.79 -21.51 -4.14
N ASP A 40 30.51 -21.09 -5.38
CA ASP A 40 31.52 -20.47 -6.24
C ASP A 40 32.11 -19.21 -5.63
N MET A 41 31.26 -18.32 -5.09
CA MET A 41 31.71 -17.13 -4.38
C MET A 41 30.85 -16.82 -3.15
N LEU A 42 31.52 -16.36 -2.10
CA LEU A 42 30.91 -15.82 -0.89
C LEU A 42 31.34 -14.37 -0.66
N PHE A 43 30.38 -13.46 -0.54
CA PHE A 43 30.64 -12.09 -0.12
C PHE A 43 30.44 -11.97 1.38
N SER A 44 31.41 -11.35 2.03
CA SER A 44 31.37 -11.10 3.48
C SER A 44 31.64 -9.64 3.81
N LEU A 45 30.96 -9.13 4.83
CA LEU A 45 31.15 -7.81 5.42
C LEU A 45 31.65 -7.97 6.85
N ASN A 46 32.88 -7.53 7.13
CA ASN A 46 33.55 -7.69 8.41
C ASN A 46 33.54 -9.15 8.91
N GLY A 47 33.71 -10.10 7.98
CA GLY A 47 33.66 -11.55 8.26
C GLY A 47 32.27 -12.16 8.33
N LEU A 48 31.19 -11.38 8.23
CA LEU A 48 29.82 -11.88 8.19
C LEU A 48 29.38 -12.16 6.75
N PRO A 49 28.94 -13.40 6.43
CA PRO A 49 28.36 -13.71 5.12
C PRO A 49 27.16 -12.83 4.81
N VAL A 50 27.13 -12.21 3.62
CA VAL A 50 26.03 -11.34 3.18
C VAL A 50 25.45 -11.73 1.83
N ALA A 51 26.21 -12.39 0.95
CA ALA A 51 25.67 -12.93 -0.29
C ALA A 51 26.44 -14.16 -0.76
N THR A 52 25.76 -15.04 -1.47
CA THR A 52 26.36 -16.15 -2.19
C THR A 52 26.15 -15.98 -3.70
N VAL A 53 27.08 -16.50 -4.51
CA VAL A 53 26.99 -16.43 -5.96
C VAL A 53 27.33 -17.80 -6.53
N GLU A 54 26.51 -18.30 -7.44
CA GLU A 54 26.86 -19.38 -8.36
C GLU A 54 27.06 -18.80 -9.75
N LEU A 55 28.19 -19.18 -10.37
CA LEU A 55 28.61 -18.71 -11.67
C LEU A 55 28.52 -19.83 -12.69
N LYS A 56 28.10 -19.48 -13.90
CA LYS A 56 28.04 -20.37 -15.07
C LYS A 56 28.63 -19.67 -16.29
N ASN A 57 29.03 -20.47 -17.26
CA ASN A 57 29.64 -19.97 -18.47
C ASN A 57 29.02 -20.67 -19.67
N GLN A 58 28.48 -19.89 -20.62
CA GLN A 58 27.85 -20.46 -21.81
C GLN A 58 28.83 -21.24 -22.68
N PHE A 59 30.13 -20.91 -22.66
CA PHE A 59 31.18 -21.66 -23.36
C PHE A 59 31.31 -23.11 -22.86
N THR A 60 30.90 -23.40 -21.62
CA THR A 60 30.88 -24.77 -21.07
C THR A 60 29.50 -25.43 -21.19
N GLY A 61 28.58 -24.84 -21.96
CA GLY A 61 27.22 -25.32 -22.12
C GLY A 61 26.32 -25.08 -20.90
N GLN A 62 26.75 -24.23 -19.97
CA GLN A 62 26.00 -23.90 -18.76
C GLN A 62 25.54 -22.44 -18.74
N ASN A 63 24.36 -22.19 -18.20
CA ASN A 63 23.77 -20.85 -18.10
C ASN A 63 23.19 -20.61 -16.71
N ALA A 64 22.60 -19.44 -16.48
CA ALA A 64 22.04 -19.06 -15.19
C ALA A 64 20.90 -20.00 -14.73
N ALA A 65 20.24 -20.74 -15.64
CA ALA A 65 19.29 -21.78 -15.25
C ALA A 65 19.98 -22.97 -14.56
N ASN A 66 21.19 -23.35 -15.00
CA ASN A 66 21.99 -24.36 -14.31
C ASN A 66 22.39 -23.89 -12.90
N ALA A 67 22.76 -22.61 -12.72
CA ALA A 67 23.02 -22.06 -11.39
C ALA A 67 21.78 -22.10 -10.48
N LYS A 68 20.60 -21.71 -11.01
CA LYS A 68 19.32 -21.81 -10.28
C LYS A 68 19.01 -23.25 -9.88
N TRP A 69 19.26 -24.20 -10.78
CA TRP A 69 19.06 -25.63 -10.52
C TRP A 69 20.01 -26.15 -9.45
N GLN A 70 21.29 -25.76 -9.50
CA GLN A 70 22.29 -26.12 -8.50
C GLN A 70 21.88 -25.66 -7.10
N TYR A 71 21.43 -24.42 -6.95
CA TYR A 71 20.85 -23.95 -5.68
C TYR A 71 19.57 -24.72 -5.27
N ALA A 72 18.76 -25.15 -6.23
CA ALA A 72 17.48 -25.82 -5.95
C ALA A 72 17.64 -27.30 -5.55
N VAL A 73 18.71 -27.96 -6.00
CA VAL A 73 18.90 -29.41 -5.86
C VAL A 73 20.14 -29.77 -5.05
N ASP A 74 21.27 -29.11 -5.29
CA ASP A 74 22.57 -29.48 -4.71
C ASP A 74 22.89 -28.70 -3.43
N ARG A 75 22.17 -27.59 -3.19
CA ARG A 75 22.32 -26.74 -2.00
C ARG A 75 21.14 -26.96 -1.05
N ASP A 76 21.38 -27.61 0.08
CA ASP A 76 20.35 -27.75 1.11
C ASP A 76 20.05 -26.39 1.77
N SER A 77 18.85 -25.86 1.55
CA SER A 77 18.41 -24.57 2.11
C SER A 77 18.38 -24.52 3.66
N ASN A 78 18.48 -25.68 4.33
CA ASN A 78 18.56 -25.75 5.79
C ASN A 78 19.98 -25.55 6.34
N GLU A 79 21.01 -25.65 5.50
CA GLU A 79 22.40 -25.33 5.86
C GLU A 79 22.51 -23.87 6.32
N LEU A 80 23.34 -23.62 7.33
CA LEU A 80 23.37 -22.34 8.05
C LEU A 80 23.66 -21.16 7.14
N LEU A 81 24.48 -21.36 6.11
CA LEU A 81 24.83 -20.33 5.13
C LEU A 81 23.61 -19.83 4.33
N PHE A 82 22.68 -20.73 4.01
CA PHE A 82 21.53 -20.47 3.14
C PHE A 82 20.24 -20.17 3.90
N LYS A 83 20.22 -20.46 5.20
CA LYS A 83 19.04 -20.29 6.03
C LYS A 83 18.59 -18.83 6.08
N PHE A 84 17.32 -18.61 5.75
CA PHE A 84 16.71 -17.28 5.64
C PHE A 84 17.00 -16.39 6.85
N LYS A 85 17.54 -15.19 6.60
CA LYS A 85 17.94 -14.17 7.59
C LYS A 85 18.98 -14.62 8.64
N LYS A 86 19.66 -15.75 8.46
CA LYS A 86 20.70 -16.21 9.41
C LYS A 86 22.10 -15.80 9.00
N ARG A 87 22.42 -15.93 7.71
CA ARG A 87 23.75 -15.61 7.15
C ARG A 87 23.57 -14.80 5.86
N ALA A 88 23.66 -15.42 4.69
CA ALA A 88 23.52 -14.71 3.42
C ALA A 88 22.12 -14.09 3.28
N LEU A 89 22.09 -12.85 2.80
CA LEU A 89 20.89 -12.04 2.62
C LEU A 89 20.31 -12.17 1.20
N VAL A 90 21.16 -12.55 0.24
CA VAL A 90 20.80 -12.73 -1.16
C VAL A 90 21.71 -13.77 -1.83
N HIS A 91 21.15 -14.51 -2.77
CA HIS A 91 21.81 -15.56 -3.53
C HIS A 91 21.70 -15.24 -5.01
N PHE A 92 22.83 -15.09 -5.69
CA PHE A 92 22.90 -14.77 -7.11
C PHE A 92 23.20 -16.03 -7.94
N ALA A 93 22.45 -16.20 -9.03
CA ALA A 93 22.69 -17.18 -10.08
C ALA A 93 23.02 -16.41 -11.37
N VAL A 94 24.25 -16.52 -11.86
CA VAL A 94 24.80 -15.61 -12.87
C VAL A 94 25.49 -16.41 -13.97
N ASP A 95 25.31 -15.99 -15.22
CA ASP A 95 26.18 -16.37 -16.32
C ASP A 95 26.75 -15.14 -17.04
N THR A 96 27.29 -15.32 -18.25
CA THR A 96 27.88 -14.25 -19.06
C THR A 96 26.86 -13.23 -19.58
N ASP A 97 25.58 -13.57 -19.57
CA ASP A 97 24.51 -12.87 -20.27
C ASP A 97 23.42 -12.35 -19.33
N GLU A 98 23.08 -13.12 -18.30
CA GLU A 98 21.98 -12.85 -17.38
C GLU A 98 22.34 -13.11 -15.91
N ALA A 99 21.64 -12.40 -15.04
CA ALA A 99 21.73 -12.52 -13.59
C ALA A 99 20.35 -12.68 -12.97
N TYR A 100 20.24 -13.59 -12.03
CA TYR A 100 19.05 -13.82 -11.21
C TYR A 100 19.42 -13.77 -9.74
N MET A 101 18.46 -13.41 -8.89
CA MET A 101 18.65 -13.37 -7.45
C MET A 101 17.46 -13.95 -6.69
N ALA A 102 17.73 -14.47 -5.50
CA ALA A 102 16.72 -14.87 -4.52
C ALA A 102 17.17 -14.45 -3.11
N THR A 103 16.25 -13.97 -2.28
CA THR A 103 16.53 -13.63 -0.86
C THR A 103 16.18 -14.76 0.09
N ARG A 104 15.59 -15.84 -0.43
CA ARG A 104 15.20 -17.04 0.33
C ARG A 104 15.24 -18.24 -0.61
N LEU A 105 16.05 -19.23 -0.27
CA LEU A 105 16.08 -20.52 -0.97
C LEU A 105 15.06 -21.48 -0.35
N GLU A 106 14.27 -22.13 -1.20
CA GLU A 106 13.21 -23.10 -0.86
C GLU A 106 13.28 -24.31 -1.80
N GLY A 107 14.50 -24.77 -2.11
CA GLY A 107 14.77 -25.84 -3.07
C GLY A 107 14.14 -25.54 -4.44
N LYS A 108 13.38 -26.49 -5.00
CA LYS A 108 12.67 -26.33 -6.28
C LYS A 108 11.56 -25.27 -6.26
N ALA A 109 11.06 -24.88 -5.09
CA ALA A 109 10.07 -23.82 -4.94
C ALA A 109 10.70 -22.41 -4.87
N THR A 110 12.04 -22.31 -4.89
CA THR A 110 12.75 -21.03 -4.85
C THR A 110 12.29 -20.11 -5.98
N ARG A 111 11.80 -18.94 -5.60
CA ARG A 111 11.45 -17.89 -6.57
C ARG A 111 12.66 -17.02 -6.86
N TYR A 112 13.24 -17.22 -8.04
CA TYR A 112 14.27 -16.34 -8.58
C TYR A 112 13.67 -15.13 -9.29
N LEU A 113 14.25 -13.96 -9.05
CA LEU A 113 13.91 -12.71 -9.70
C LEU A 113 15.03 -12.34 -10.67
N PRO A 114 14.73 -11.93 -11.91
CA PRO A 114 15.74 -11.38 -12.80
C PRO A 114 16.33 -10.11 -12.16
N PHE A 115 17.64 -9.95 -12.30
CA PHE A 115 18.38 -8.80 -11.80
C PHE A 115 19.15 -8.14 -12.95
N ASN A 116 18.49 -7.99 -14.09
CA ASN A 116 19.04 -7.54 -15.37
C ASN A 116 18.69 -6.08 -15.67
N GLN A 117 19.47 -5.43 -16.55
CA GLN A 117 19.33 -4.01 -16.92
C GLN A 117 18.13 -3.73 -17.83
N GLY A 118 17.66 -4.73 -18.57
CA GLY A 118 16.77 -4.58 -19.71
C GLY A 118 17.54 -4.26 -21.00
N CYS A 119 17.01 -4.69 -22.14
CA CYS A 119 17.63 -4.46 -23.45
C CYS A 119 16.56 -4.14 -24.49
N ASN A 120 16.69 -3.01 -25.20
CA ASN A 120 15.73 -2.59 -26.24
C ASN A 120 14.26 -2.62 -25.76
N LYS A 121 14.02 -2.11 -24.55
CA LYS A 121 12.73 -2.13 -23.83
C LYS A 121 12.24 -3.54 -23.42
N GLY A 122 13.01 -4.61 -23.64
CA GLY A 122 12.74 -5.98 -23.22
C GLY A 122 13.59 -6.44 -22.03
N ALA A 123 13.51 -7.73 -21.70
CA ALA A 123 14.31 -8.41 -20.69
C ALA A 123 15.79 -8.60 -21.11
N GLY A 124 16.60 -9.14 -20.19
CA GLY A 124 18.01 -9.40 -20.43
C GLY A 124 18.89 -8.17 -20.25
N ASN A 125 20.14 -8.23 -20.74
CA ASN A 125 21.14 -7.17 -20.60
C ASN A 125 21.58 -6.64 -21.97
N PRO A 126 21.94 -5.34 -22.08
CA PRO A 126 22.48 -4.80 -23.32
C PRO A 126 23.81 -5.47 -23.67
N PRO A 127 24.17 -5.54 -24.97
CA PRO A 127 25.48 -6.04 -25.38
C PRO A 127 26.59 -5.15 -24.80
N ASN A 128 27.67 -5.78 -24.33
CA ASN A 128 28.87 -5.09 -23.87
C ASN A 128 30.04 -5.41 -24.82
N PRO A 129 30.51 -4.46 -25.64
CA PRO A 129 31.64 -4.70 -26.55
C PRO A 129 32.95 -5.05 -25.82
N ASN A 130 33.09 -4.66 -24.56
CA ASN A 130 34.33 -4.77 -23.79
C ASN A 130 34.28 -5.90 -22.73
N GLY A 131 33.26 -6.77 -22.75
CA GLY A 131 33.15 -7.83 -21.75
C GLY A 131 31.81 -8.56 -21.76
N HIS A 132 31.49 -9.20 -20.65
CA HIS A 132 30.22 -9.90 -20.48
C HIS A 132 29.06 -8.92 -20.31
N LYS A 133 27.85 -9.31 -20.72
CA LYS A 133 26.64 -8.46 -20.53
C LYS A 133 26.30 -8.29 -19.05
N THR A 134 26.81 -9.18 -18.20
CA THR A 134 26.68 -9.13 -16.73
C THR A 134 27.74 -8.27 -16.04
N SER A 135 28.59 -7.53 -16.76
CA SER A 135 29.69 -6.75 -16.16
C SER A 135 29.25 -5.69 -15.16
N TYR A 136 28.04 -5.13 -15.34
CA TYR A 136 27.44 -4.20 -14.39
C TYR A 136 27.34 -4.77 -12.97
N LEU A 137 27.37 -6.10 -12.79
CA LEU A 137 27.40 -6.71 -11.47
C LEU A 137 28.66 -6.31 -10.71
N TRP A 138 29.87 -6.49 -11.26
CA TRP A 138 31.09 -6.14 -10.54
C TRP A 138 31.51 -4.68 -10.72
N GLU A 139 31.18 -4.06 -11.86
CA GLU A 139 31.53 -2.66 -12.15
C GLU A 139 30.65 -1.67 -11.39
N TYR A 140 29.39 -2.05 -11.11
CA TYR A 140 28.41 -1.15 -10.53
C TYR A 140 27.77 -1.71 -9.26
N VAL A 141 27.19 -2.92 -9.28
CA VAL A 141 26.34 -3.41 -8.18
C VAL A 141 27.18 -3.85 -6.96
N TRP A 142 28.18 -4.69 -7.18
CA TRP A 142 29.06 -5.31 -6.19
C TRP A 142 30.29 -4.46 -5.86
N ALA A 143 30.44 -3.29 -6.48
CA ALA A 143 31.43 -2.31 -6.08
C ALA A 143 31.23 -1.94 -4.59
N LYS A 144 32.32 -1.77 -3.84
CA LYS A 144 32.31 -1.60 -2.37
C LYS A 144 31.23 -0.62 -1.88
N ASP A 145 31.25 0.60 -2.39
CA ASP A 145 30.33 1.65 -1.97
C ASP A 145 28.88 1.34 -2.36
N SER A 146 28.68 0.75 -3.55
CA SER A 146 27.35 0.35 -4.01
C SER A 146 26.78 -0.79 -3.17
N TRP A 147 27.59 -1.79 -2.84
CA TRP A 147 27.15 -2.94 -2.05
C TRP A 147 26.76 -2.52 -0.63
N MET A 148 27.56 -1.64 -0.02
CA MET A 148 27.24 -1.06 1.29
C MET A 148 25.96 -0.21 1.26
N ASP A 149 25.74 0.58 0.20
CA ASP A 149 24.50 1.36 0.00
C ASP A 149 23.28 0.45 -0.18
N ILE A 150 23.40 -0.67 -0.91
CA ILE A 150 22.31 -1.63 -1.05
C ILE A 150 21.92 -2.25 0.29
N ILE A 151 22.91 -2.74 1.06
CA ILE A 151 22.65 -3.35 2.37
C ILE A 151 22.07 -2.34 3.36
N GLY A 152 22.62 -1.12 3.40
CA GLY A 152 22.25 -0.11 4.39
C GLY A 152 20.97 0.66 4.06
N SER A 153 20.59 0.76 2.78
CA SER A 153 19.55 1.71 2.34
C SER A 153 18.53 1.15 1.36
N PHE A 154 18.67 -0.09 0.88
CA PHE A 154 17.69 -0.72 0.00
C PHE A 154 17.13 -2.03 0.52
N LEU A 155 17.84 -2.76 1.38
CA LEU A 155 17.36 -4.03 1.92
C LEU A 155 16.21 -3.80 2.91
N LEU A 156 15.04 -4.39 2.66
CA LEU A 156 13.85 -4.22 3.51
C LEU A 156 13.35 -5.55 4.06
N LEU A 157 13.02 -5.59 5.34
CA LEU A 157 12.34 -6.73 5.95
C LEU A 157 10.85 -6.41 6.08
N GLN A 158 10.04 -6.95 5.18
CA GLN A 158 8.59 -6.85 5.30
C GLN A 158 8.07 -7.96 6.22
N THR A 159 7.25 -7.59 7.20
CA THR A 159 6.59 -8.52 8.11
C THR A 159 5.08 -8.30 8.01
N ASP A 160 4.37 -9.31 7.53
CA ASP A 160 2.91 -9.33 7.48
C ASP A 160 2.39 -10.21 8.62
N GLU A 161 1.47 -9.69 9.43
CA GLU A 161 0.78 -10.46 10.47
C GLU A 161 -0.55 -10.98 9.92
N TYR A 162 -0.82 -12.27 10.14
CA TYR A 162 -2.09 -12.89 9.77
C TYR A 162 -2.60 -13.78 10.89
N LYS A 163 -3.92 -13.84 11.07
CA LYS A 163 -4.56 -14.65 12.11
C LYS A 163 -5.06 -15.96 11.53
N VAL A 164 -4.72 -17.07 12.19
CA VAL A 164 -5.30 -18.40 11.94
C VAL A 164 -5.75 -18.95 13.29
N ASP A 165 -7.04 -19.28 13.41
CA ASP A 165 -7.65 -19.81 14.64
C ASP A 165 -7.36 -18.97 15.90
N GLY A 166 -7.42 -17.64 15.77
CA GLY A 166 -7.16 -16.69 16.85
C GLY A 166 -5.67 -16.48 17.20
N LYS A 167 -4.75 -17.28 16.64
CA LYS A 167 -3.29 -17.10 16.81
C LYS A 167 -2.74 -16.18 15.73
N ILE A 168 -1.88 -15.24 16.12
CA ILE A 168 -1.19 -14.33 15.20
C ILE A 168 0.09 -15.02 14.70
N PHE A 169 0.20 -15.17 13.39
CA PHE A 169 1.39 -15.64 12.70
C PHE A 169 2.06 -14.48 11.97
N LYS A 170 3.40 -14.51 11.92
CA LYS A 170 4.20 -13.54 11.18
C LYS A 170 4.76 -14.17 9.92
N LYS A 171 4.48 -13.57 8.78
CA LYS A 171 5.13 -13.89 7.51
C LYS A 171 6.17 -12.83 7.20
N GLU A 172 7.42 -13.24 7.16
CA GLU A 172 8.52 -12.35 6.85
C GLU A 172 9.01 -12.54 5.41
N LYS A 173 9.34 -11.43 4.77
CA LYS A 173 9.89 -11.38 3.42
C LYS A 173 11.02 -10.34 3.37
N LEU A 174 12.22 -10.80 3.02
CA LEU A 174 13.35 -9.92 2.75
C LEU A 174 13.28 -9.45 1.30
N ILE A 175 13.24 -8.15 1.09
CA ILE A 175 13.19 -7.49 -0.21
C ILE A 175 14.58 -6.95 -0.51
N PHE A 176 15.22 -7.54 -1.52
CA PHE A 176 16.35 -6.96 -2.21
C PHE A 176 15.82 -6.17 -3.42
N PRO A 177 16.33 -4.96 -3.72
CA PRO A 177 15.81 -4.15 -4.82
C PRO A 177 15.97 -4.90 -6.14
N ARG A 178 15.01 -4.77 -7.06
CA ARG A 178 15.24 -5.15 -8.46
C ARG A 178 16.14 -4.12 -9.13
N PHE A 179 16.83 -4.51 -10.19
CA PHE A 179 17.81 -3.65 -10.84
C PHE A 179 17.21 -2.30 -11.28
N HIS A 180 16.05 -2.30 -11.96
CA HIS A 180 15.40 -1.06 -12.40
C HIS A 180 14.99 -0.15 -11.24
N GLN A 181 14.67 -0.72 -10.07
CA GLN A 181 14.32 0.03 -8.86
C GLN A 181 15.56 0.67 -8.23
N LEU A 182 16.68 -0.07 -8.17
CA LEU A 182 17.96 0.46 -7.73
C LEU A 182 18.45 1.59 -8.63
N ASP A 183 18.38 1.37 -9.94
CA ASP A 183 18.84 2.30 -10.97
C ASP A 183 18.03 3.60 -10.98
N VAL A 184 16.68 3.54 -10.95
CA VAL A 184 15.85 4.75 -10.97
C VAL A 184 16.07 5.62 -9.73
N VAL A 185 16.12 5.01 -8.54
CA VAL A 185 16.31 5.76 -7.28
C VAL A 185 17.68 6.44 -7.28
N ARG A 186 18.73 5.74 -7.71
CA ARG A 186 20.08 6.30 -7.77
C ARG A 186 20.21 7.40 -8.82
N LYS A 187 19.66 7.22 -10.02
CA LYS A 187 19.66 8.23 -11.08
C LYS A 187 18.92 9.50 -10.66
N LEU A 188 17.71 9.37 -10.10
CA LEU A 188 16.94 10.50 -9.58
C LEU A 188 17.66 11.23 -8.45
N THR A 189 18.19 10.49 -7.48
CA THR A 189 18.95 11.09 -6.36
C THR A 189 20.16 11.86 -6.86
N ARG A 190 20.91 11.29 -7.83
CA ARG A 190 22.10 11.93 -8.41
C ARG A 190 21.73 13.21 -9.16
N ASP A 191 20.71 13.17 -10.01
CA ASP A 191 20.29 14.32 -10.80
C ASP A 191 19.72 15.42 -9.90
N ALA A 192 18.87 15.07 -8.93
CA ALA A 192 18.36 16.00 -7.92
C ALA A 192 19.48 16.62 -7.06
N ARG A 193 20.56 15.88 -6.79
CA ARG A 193 21.74 16.42 -6.09
C ARG A 193 22.46 17.50 -6.89
N GLN A 194 22.51 17.33 -8.21
CA GLN A 194 23.21 18.24 -9.12
C GLN A 194 22.36 19.47 -9.46
N LYS A 195 21.07 19.26 -9.76
CA LYS A 195 20.18 20.32 -10.26
C LYS A 195 19.34 21.00 -9.17
N GLY A 196 19.19 20.38 -8.00
CA GLY A 196 18.38 20.91 -6.90
C GLY A 196 16.87 20.83 -7.15
N SER A 197 16.13 21.75 -6.54
CA SER A 197 14.69 21.95 -6.76
C SER A 197 14.41 22.54 -8.15
N GLY A 198 13.13 22.66 -8.52
CA GLY A 198 12.72 23.27 -9.79
C GLY A 198 12.75 22.32 -10.99
N ASN A 199 12.83 21.01 -10.81
CA ASN A 199 12.91 20.06 -11.94
C ASN A 199 11.80 19.00 -11.88
N ASN A 200 11.32 18.61 -13.06
CA ASN A 200 10.29 17.58 -13.21
C ASN A 200 10.93 16.29 -13.73
N TYR A 201 10.48 15.17 -13.18
CA TYR A 201 10.93 13.83 -13.52
C TYR A 201 9.70 12.95 -13.76
N LEU A 202 9.58 12.44 -14.97
CA LEU A 202 8.61 11.38 -15.29
C LEU A 202 9.29 10.02 -15.23
N ILE A 203 8.77 9.14 -14.37
CA ILE A 203 9.20 7.76 -14.22
C ILE A 203 8.12 6.86 -14.82
N GLN A 204 8.40 6.27 -15.98
CA GLN A 204 7.49 5.36 -16.65
C GLN A 204 7.82 3.91 -16.29
N HIS A 205 7.15 3.36 -15.28
CA HIS A 205 7.36 1.99 -14.82
C HIS A 205 6.07 1.18 -14.93
N SER A 206 6.11 0.06 -15.65
CA SER A 206 4.97 -0.84 -15.88
C SER A 206 4.22 -1.22 -14.60
N ALA A 207 2.96 -1.63 -14.71
CA ALA A 207 2.24 -2.25 -13.60
C ALA A 207 3.01 -3.48 -13.07
N GLY A 208 2.96 -3.74 -11.75
CA GLY A 208 3.71 -4.84 -11.13
C GLY A 208 5.23 -4.63 -11.00
N SER A 209 5.77 -3.52 -11.52
CA SER A 209 7.18 -3.13 -11.38
C SER A 209 7.62 -2.79 -9.95
N GLY A 210 6.69 -2.75 -8.99
CA GLY A 210 6.96 -2.45 -7.59
C GLY A 210 7.31 -0.98 -7.32
N LYS A 211 6.67 -0.06 -8.05
CA LYS A 211 6.84 1.40 -7.91
C LYS A 211 6.80 1.88 -6.46
N SER A 212 5.95 1.25 -5.64
CA SER A 212 5.83 1.55 -4.22
C SER A 212 7.14 1.53 -3.45
N ASN A 213 7.99 0.52 -3.69
CA ASN A 213 9.30 0.46 -3.04
C ASN A 213 10.25 1.55 -3.59
N SER A 214 10.20 1.81 -4.90
CA SER A 214 10.99 2.89 -5.51
C SER A 214 10.61 4.26 -4.97
N ILE A 215 9.32 4.53 -4.76
CA ILE A 215 8.79 5.74 -4.12
C ILE A 215 9.31 5.83 -2.68
N ALA A 216 9.27 4.73 -1.92
CA ALA A 216 9.75 4.68 -0.54
C ALA A 216 11.24 5.01 -0.41
N TRP A 217 12.07 4.30 -1.17
CA TRP A 217 13.51 4.54 -1.19
C TRP A 217 13.85 5.95 -1.69
N LEU A 218 13.12 6.45 -2.69
CA LEU A 218 13.31 7.81 -3.18
C LEU A 218 12.95 8.85 -2.11
N ALA A 219 11.77 8.74 -1.47
CA ALA A 219 11.32 9.69 -0.45
C ALA A 219 12.34 9.79 0.70
N TYR A 220 12.82 8.64 1.18
CA TYR A 220 13.85 8.57 2.21
C TYR A 220 15.20 9.18 1.77
N ARG A 221 15.64 8.92 0.54
CA ARG A 221 16.90 9.50 0.04
C ARG A 221 16.82 10.99 -0.21
N LEU A 222 15.69 11.49 -0.70
CA LEU A 222 15.48 12.91 -0.91
C LEU A 222 15.39 13.68 0.41
N SER A 223 14.80 13.10 1.46
CA SER A 223 14.69 13.76 2.77
C SER A 223 16.06 14.05 3.40
N SER A 224 17.04 13.18 3.15
CA SER A 224 18.41 13.27 3.65
C SER A 224 19.41 13.81 2.61
N LEU A 225 18.94 14.32 1.47
CA LEU A 225 19.80 14.74 0.36
C LEU A 225 20.49 16.08 0.63
N HIS A 226 21.82 16.09 0.53
CA HIS A 226 22.66 17.28 0.69
C HIS A 226 23.46 17.59 -0.58
N ASN A 227 23.61 18.88 -0.88
CA ASN A 227 24.45 19.35 -1.99
C ASN A 227 25.95 19.27 -1.65
N ASN A 228 26.81 19.75 -2.55
CA ASN A 228 28.27 19.71 -2.36
C ASN A 228 28.77 20.63 -1.22
N LYS A 229 27.93 21.53 -0.72
CA LYS A 229 28.20 22.41 0.43
C LYS A 229 27.60 21.87 1.73
N ASP A 230 27.23 20.59 1.77
CA ASP A 230 26.54 19.94 2.91
C ASP A 230 25.25 20.67 3.35
N LYS A 231 24.58 21.40 2.45
CA LYS A 231 23.25 21.97 2.72
C LYS A 231 22.16 21.05 2.19
N ARG A 232 21.11 20.86 2.98
CA ARG A 232 19.91 20.09 2.61
C ARG A 232 19.27 20.70 1.37
N ILE A 233 18.87 19.86 0.41
CA ILE A 233 18.28 20.30 -0.86
C ILE A 233 16.78 20.54 -0.72
N PHE A 234 16.07 19.63 -0.03
CA PHE A 234 14.64 19.69 0.18
C PHE A 234 14.31 19.75 1.67
N ASP A 235 13.52 20.74 2.06
CA ASP A 235 13.05 20.92 3.43
C ASP A 235 11.98 19.88 3.78
N SER A 236 11.06 19.60 2.83
CA SER A 236 9.99 18.61 2.99
C SER A 236 9.79 17.80 1.72
N ILE A 237 9.52 16.50 1.90
CA ILE A 237 9.15 15.56 0.85
C ILE A 237 7.66 15.25 0.99
N ILE A 238 6.90 15.39 -0.08
CA ILE A 238 5.45 15.16 -0.07
C ILE A 238 5.16 14.00 -1.02
N VAL A 239 4.66 12.90 -0.47
CA VAL A 239 4.26 11.72 -1.24
C VAL A 239 2.75 11.70 -1.39
N ILE A 240 2.29 11.59 -2.63
CA ILE A 240 0.89 11.71 -3.02
C ILE A 240 0.46 10.42 -3.68
N THR A 241 -0.54 9.78 -3.09
CA THR A 241 -0.97 8.42 -3.47
C THR A 241 -2.46 8.22 -3.20
N ASP A 242 -3.15 7.48 -4.06
CA ASP A 242 -4.52 7.03 -3.83
C ASP A 242 -4.61 5.69 -3.08
N ARG A 243 -3.46 5.10 -2.74
CA ARG A 243 -3.39 3.78 -2.10
C ARG A 243 -3.18 3.92 -0.60
N LEU A 244 -4.23 3.65 0.18
CA LEU A 244 -4.14 3.51 1.65
C LEU A 244 -3.06 2.51 2.10
N VAL A 245 -2.80 1.46 1.31
CA VAL A 245 -1.77 0.43 1.60
C VAL A 245 -0.35 0.96 1.36
N LEU A 246 -0.18 1.90 0.43
CA LEU A 246 1.12 2.53 0.18
C LEU A 246 1.57 3.30 1.42
N ASP A 247 0.64 3.96 2.12
CA ASP A 247 0.91 4.76 3.31
C ASP A 247 1.60 3.93 4.39
N GLN A 248 1.08 2.74 4.70
CA GLN A 248 1.65 1.87 5.72
C GLN A 248 3.00 1.28 5.29
N GLN A 249 3.13 0.86 4.02
CA GLN A 249 4.39 0.33 3.50
C GLN A 249 5.49 1.39 3.48
N LEU A 250 5.16 2.62 3.08
CA LEU A 250 6.07 3.76 3.09
C LEU A 250 6.53 4.09 4.50
N GLN A 251 5.58 4.23 5.43
CA GLN A 251 5.89 4.46 6.84
C GLN A 251 6.79 3.37 7.39
N ASN A 252 6.42 2.10 7.23
CA ASN A 252 7.22 0.97 7.72
C ASN A 252 8.62 0.96 7.10
N THR A 253 8.73 1.27 5.81
CA THR A 253 10.01 1.33 5.11
C THR A 253 10.89 2.45 5.66
N ILE A 254 10.34 3.65 5.85
CA ILE A 254 11.09 4.79 6.39
C ILE A 254 11.47 4.55 7.85
N TYR A 255 10.58 3.99 8.67
CA TYR A 255 10.88 3.62 10.06
C TYR A 255 11.97 2.54 10.20
N GLN A 256 12.15 1.68 9.19
CA GLN A 256 13.26 0.71 9.18
C GLN A 256 14.62 1.38 8.98
N PHE A 257 14.68 2.53 8.30
CA PHE A 257 15.92 3.26 8.07
C PHE A 257 16.15 4.42 9.04
N GLU A 258 15.09 4.96 9.65
CA GLU A 258 15.17 6.09 10.57
C GLU A 258 14.32 5.87 11.82
N HIS A 259 15.00 5.71 12.97
CA HIS A 259 14.35 5.45 14.26
C HIS A 259 13.86 6.72 14.97
N LYS A 260 13.92 7.90 14.33
CA LYS A 260 13.47 9.16 14.92
C LYS A 260 11.95 9.32 14.78
N LEU A 261 11.26 9.45 15.90
CA LEU A 261 9.84 9.79 15.94
C LEU A 261 9.63 11.19 15.34
N GLY A 262 8.63 11.35 14.46
CA GLY A 262 8.27 12.64 13.83
C GLY A 262 8.84 12.91 12.43
N VAL A 263 9.61 11.98 11.85
CA VAL A 263 10.16 12.15 10.48
C VAL A 263 9.08 12.01 9.40
N VAL A 264 8.07 11.17 9.65
CA VAL A 264 6.97 10.89 8.72
C VAL A 264 5.65 11.26 9.36
N GLN A 265 4.84 12.06 8.66
CA GLN A 265 3.47 12.38 9.08
C GLN A 265 2.48 12.04 7.96
N LYS A 266 1.45 11.25 8.30
CA LYS A 266 0.30 11.00 7.42
C LYS A 266 -0.75 12.06 7.63
N ILE A 267 -1.37 12.50 6.53
CA ILE A 267 -2.48 13.47 6.54
C ILE A 267 -3.78 12.77 6.16
N ASP A 268 -4.52 12.29 7.15
CA ASP A 268 -5.76 11.53 6.98
C ASP A 268 -7.02 12.23 7.50
N LYS A 269 -6.89 13.32 8.26
CA LYS A 269 -8.05 14.06 8.81
C LYS A 269 -8.51 15.17 7.88
N ASP A 270 -7.82 16.31 7.90
CA ASP A 270 -8.25 17.52 7.20
C ASP A 270 -7.07 18.21 6.51
N SER A 271 -7.37 19.31 5.82
CA SER A 271 -6.38 20.17 5.17
C SER A 271 -5.60 21.01 6.20
N THR A 272 -6.15 21.23 7.39
CA THR A 272 -5.49 21.89 8.53
C THR A 272 -4.25 21.11 8.98
N GLN A 273 -4.37 19.79 9.13
CA GLN A 273 -3.27 18.89 9.49
C GLN A 273 -2.10 19.00 8.50
N LEU A 274 -2.42 19.13 7.21
CA LEU A 274 -1.42 19.32 6.15
C LEU A 274 -0.73 20.69 6.26
N ALA A 275 -1.49 21.76 6.47
CA ALA A 275 -0.93 23.10 6.67
C ALA A 275 -0.01 23.17 7.90
N LEU A 276 -0.40 22.52 9.00
CA LEU A 276 0.42 22.41 10.21
C LEU A 276 1.70 21.61 9.95
N ALA A 277 1.61 20.47 9.26
CA ALA A 277 2.78 19.66 8.92
C ALA A 277 3.78 20.42 8.02
N LEU A 278 3.27 21.16 7.02
CA LEU A 278 4.07 21.99 6.14
C LEU A 278 4.74 23.14 6.91
N SER A 279 4.00 23.80 7.81
CA SER A 279 4.53 24.90 8.64
C SER A 279 5.59 24.41 9.62
N ALA A 280 5.32 23.29 10.31
CA ALA A 280 6.22 22.64 11.26
C ALA A 280 7.52 22.11 10.60
N GLY A 281 7.55 21.98 9.27
CA GLY A 281 8.74 21.52 8.55
C GLY A 281 8.98 20.02 8.69
N ILE A 282 7.91 19.22 8.72
CA ILE A 282 8.02 17.76 8.73
C ILE A 282 8.78 17.28 7.50
N ASN A 283 9.68 16.32 7.71
CA ASN A 283 10.59 15.85 6.65
C ASN A 283 9.86 15.11 5.54
N ILE A 284 8.94 14.20 5.87
CA ILE A 284 8.17 13.42 4.90
C ILE A 284 6.68 13.47 5.25
N ILE A 285 5.87 13.94 4.31
CA ILE A 285 4.42 14.08 4.42
C ILE A 285 3.77 13.14 3.42
N ILE A 286 2.82 12.32 3.87
CA ILE A 286 2.06 11.41 2.98
C ILE A 286 0.61 11.87 2.95
N THR A 287 0.07 12.07 1.74
CA THR A 287 -1.30 12.55 1.53
C THR A 287 -1.94 11.94 0.28
N THR A 288 -3.24 12.18 0.10
CA THR A 288 -4.02 11.66 -1.02
C THR A 288 -4.00 12.60 -2.22
N LEU A 289 -4.28 12.08 -3.41
CA LEU A 289 -4.32 12.87 -4.65
C LEU A 289 -5.37 13.99 -4.58
N GLN A 290 -6.49 13.75 -3.89
CA GLN A 290 -7.56 14.73 -3.64
C GLN A 290 -7.08 16.01 -2.94
N LYS A 291 -6.03 15.92 -2.11
CA LYS A 291 -5.49 17.06 -1.37
C LYS A 291 -4.42 17.84 -2.16
N PHE A 292 -4.11 17.43 -3.39
CA PHE A 292 -3.04 18.04 -4.19
C PHE A 292 -3.19 19.54 -4.44
N PRO A 293 -4.36 20.07 -4.86
CA PRO A 293 -4.50 21.52 -5.08
C PRO A 293 -4.19 22.33 -3.82
N PHE A 294 -4.71 21.86 -2.68
CA PHE A 294 -4.45 22.48 -1.38
C PHE A 294 -2.97 22.43 -0.97
N VAL A 295 -2.24 21.34 -1.29
CA VAL A 295 -0.79 21.27 -1.09
C VAL A 295 -0.09 22.40 -1.84
N LEU A 296 -0.42 22.59 -3.12
CA LEU A 296 0.21 23.62 -3.95
C LEU A 296 -0.10 25.04 -3.48
N ASP A 297 -1.32 25.29 -3.01
CA ASP A 297 -1.71 26.58 -2.43
C ASP A 297 -0.87 26.91 -1.20
N LYS A 298 -0.76 25.95 -0.27
CA LYS A 298 0.02 26.14 0.96
C LYS A 298 1.52 26.24 0.73
N ILE A 299 2.06 25.56 -0.28
CA ILE A 299 3.46 25.78 -0.66
C ILE A 299 3.67 27.17 -1.27
N GLY A 300 2.69 27.69 -2.02
CA GLY A 300 2.71 29.06 -2.54
C GLY A 300 2.85 30.12 -1.44
N GLU A 301 2.26 29.87 -0.27
CA GLU A 301 2.41 30.73 0.93
C GLU A 301 3.81 30.61 1.59
N LEU A 302 4.60 29.57 1.28
CA LEU A 302 5.90 29.25 1.89
C LEU A 302 7.05 29.19 0.86
N PRO A 303 7.29 30.25 0.05
CA PRO A 303 8.20 30.19 -1.10
C PRO A 303 9.69 30.02 -0.75
N LYS A 304 10.07 30.27 0.52
CA LYS A 304 11.47 30.16 0.99
C LYS A 304 11.95 28.73 1.17
N ARG A 305 11.04 27.74 1.18
CA ARG A 305 11.35 26.32 1.37
C ARG A 305 11.34 25.58 0.04
N ASN A 306 12.22 24.61 -0.09
CA ASN A 306 12.31 23.70 -1.22
C ASN A 306 11.57 22.40 -0.94
N TYR A 307 10.74 21.95 -1.87
CA TYR A 307 9.92 20.77 -1.72
C TYR A 307 10.17 19.76 -2.84
N ALA A 308 10.14 18.47 -2.49
CA ALA A 308 10.06 17.39 -3.46
C ALA A 308 8.66 16.77 -3.39
N ILE A 309 7.95 16.73 -4.51
CA ILE A 309 6.61 16.18 -4.62
C ILE A 309 6.70 14.87 -5.42
N ILE A 310 6.44 13.74 -4.77
CA ILE A 310 6.41 12.42 -5.40
C ILE A 310 4.95 12.04 -5.62
N ILE A 311 4.58 11.72 -6.86
CA ILE A 311 3.21 11.41 -7.26
C ILE A 311 3.17 9.94 -7.74
N ASP A 312 2.39 9.08 -7.07
CA ASP A 312 2.08 7.73 -7.57
C ASP A 312 0.93 7.81 -8.58
N GLU A 313 1.02 7.01 -9.65
CA GLU A 313 0.02 6.91 -10.72
C GLU A 313 -0.35 8.23 -11.42
N ALA A 314 0.64 9.06 -11.78
CA ALA A 314 0.41 10.29 -12.55
C ALA A 314 -0.08 9.99 -13.99
N HIS A 315 -1.37 9.71 -14.19
CA HIS A 315 -1.98 9.53 -15.50
C HIS A 315 -3.41 10.04 -15.52
N SER A 316 -3.69 11.15 -16.21
CA SER A 316 -5.07 11.69 -16.33
C SER A 316 -6.08 10.59 -16.66
N SER A 317 -7.21 10.55 -15.96
CA SER A 317 -8.36 9.74 -16.33
C SER A 317 -8.96 10.31 -17.64
N GLN A 318 -9.94 9.62 -18.22
CA GLN A 318 -10.37 9.78 -19.62
C GLN A 318 -11.10 11.14 -19.85
N GLY A 319 -10.36 12.22 -20.10
CA GLY A 319 -10.89 13.54 -20.43
C GLY A 319 -11.43 13.67 -21.86
N GLY A 320 -12.72 13.40 -22.05
CA GLY A 320 -13.48 13.71 -23.27
C GLY A 320 -14.67 14.65 -23.05
N GLU A 321 -15.33 14.61 -21.89
CA GLU A 321 -16.53 15.43 -21.63
C GLU A 321 -16.30 16.68 -20.74
N ALA A 322 -15.23 16.72 -19.94
CA ALA A 322 -15.02 17.80 -18.95
C ALA A 322 -14.71 19.17 -19.57
N SER A 323 -14.03 19.22 -20.73
CA SER A 323 -13.66 20.48 -21.38
C SER A 323 -14.86 21.25 -21.95
N LYS A 324 -15.99 20.59 -22.21
CA LYS A 324 -17.18 21.24 -22.77
C LYS A 324 -17.93 22.06 -21.70
N LYS A 325 -17.99 21.54 -20.46
CA LYS A 325 -18.61 22.23 -19.32
C LYS A 325 -17.78 23.38 -18.75
N MET A 326 -16.45 23.25 -18.76
CA MET A 326 -15.56 24.32 -18.27
C MET A 326 -15.69 25.59 -19.12
N LYS A 327 -15.97 25.44 -20.43
CA LYS A 327 -16.25 26.57 -21.33
C LYS A 327 -17.59 27.25 -21.03
N GLU A 328 -18.60 26.50 -20.58
CA GLU A 328 -19.90 27.02 -20.16
C GLU A 328 -19.81 27.78 -18.81
N THR A 329 -18.97 27.29 -17.87
CA THR A 329 -18.77 27.97 -16.58
C THR A 329 -17.94 29.25 -16.69
N LEU A 330 -16.97 29.29 -17.61
CA LEU A 330 -16.15 30.50 -17.85
C LEU A 330 -16.97 31.67 -18.43
N THR A 331 -18.06 31.38 -19.15
CA THR A 331 -19.03 32.40 -19.61
C THR A 331 -19.89 33.00 -18.49
N VAL A 332 -19.90 32.43 -17.29
CA VAL A 332 -20.66 32.95 -16.13
C VAL A 332 -19.82 33.91 -15.28
N ILE A 333 -18.51 34.04 -15.55
CA ILE A 333 -17.59 34.87 -14.76
C ILE A 333 -17.67 36.37 -15.17
N ASP A 334 -18.46 36.74 -16.18
CA ASP A 334 -18.66 38.14 -16.60
C ASP A 334 -19.77 38.89 -15.82
N MET A 335 -20.02 38.55 -14.55
CA MET A 335 -20.94 39.30 -13.69
C MET A 335 -20.27 39.70 -12.37
N SER A 336 -20.12 41.02 -12.23
CA SER A 336 -19.69 41.88 -11.10
C SER A 336 -19.28 41.26 -9.75
N ASP A 337 -18.14 41.77 -9.26
CA ASP A 337 -17.30 41.37 -8.13
C ASP A 337 -17.87 41.45 -6.68
N ASP A 338 -19.16 41.68 -6.44
CA ASP A 338 -19.64 42.05 -5.08
C ASP A 338 -20.30 40.93 -4.23
N ASP A 339 -20.55 39.73 -4.73
CA ASP A 339 -21.38 38.72 -4.00
C ASP A 339 -20.65 37.45 -3.50
N ILE A 340 -19.31 37.40 -3.47
CA ILE A 340 -18.58 36.18 -3.02
C ILE A 340 -17.73 36.45 -1.78
N ARG A 341 -18.38 36.64 -0.63
CA ARG A 341 -17.75 36.40 0.68
C ARG A 341 -18.69 35.57 1.56
N ASN A 342 -18.14 34.46 2.05
CA ASN A 342 -18.74 33.45 2.95
C ASN A 342 -19.47 32.28 2.27
N GLU A 343 -18.71 31.40 1.63
CA GLU A 343 -18.77 29.93 1.83
C GLU A 343 -17.64 29.25 1.03
N PRO A 344 -16.93 28.24 1.54
CA PRO A 344 -15.94 27.50 0.75
C PRO A 344 -16.69 26.67 -0.32
N PRO A 345 -16.26 26.68 -1.60
CA PRO A 345 -16.94 25.90 -2.63
C PRO A 345 -16.88 24.41 -2.30
N GLU A 346 -18.05 23.77 -2.34
CA GLU A 346 -18.24 22.34 -2.12
C GLU A 346 -17.61 21.56 -3.30
N TYR A 347 -16.34 21.17 -3.17
CA TYR A 347 -15.61 20.35 -4.15
C TYR A 347 -16.21 18.94 -4.22
N GLY A 348 -17.28 18.76 -5.00
CA GLY A 348 -18.09 17.54 -4.98
C GLY A 348 -18.78 17.13 -6.28
N LYS A 349 -18.44 17.68 -7.45
CA LYS A 349 -19.05 17.26 -8.73
C LYS A 349 -18.02 17.06 -9.86
N ASN A 350 -17.72 15.80 -10.18
CA ASN A 350 -17.19 15.32 -11.47
C ASN A 350 -16.07 16.15 -12.13
N HIS A 351 -15.07 16.57 -11.36
CA HIS A 351 -13.80 17.02 -11.93
C HIS A 351 -12.79 15.86 -11.87
N ASP A 352 -12.11 15.62 -12.98
CA ASP A 352 -10.97 14.75 -13.01
C ASP A 352 -9.84 15.45 -12.25
N ILE A 353 -9.61 15.01 -11.01
CA ILE A 353 -8.61 15.58 -10.09
C ILE A 353 -7.26 15.69 -10.79
N GLU A 354 -6.90 14.76 -11.67
CA GLU A 354 -5.63 14.74 -12.37
C GLU A 354 -5.53 15.80 -13.47
N ASP A 355 -6.65 16.18 -14.10
CA ASP A 355 -6.70 17.34 -14.99
C ASP A 355 -6.60 18.65 -14.19
N GLU A 356 -7.06 18.68 -12.94
CA GLU A 356 -6.89 19.81 -12.02
C GLU A 356 -5.42 19.97 -11.58
N ILE A 357 -4.73 18.85 -11.25
CA ILE A 357 -3.27 18.82 -11.02
C ILE A 357 -2.55 19.46 -12.20
N ARG A 358 -2.87 18.98 -13.41
CA ARG A 358 -2.24 19.44 -14.65
C ARG A 358 -2.53 20.91 -14.91
N SER A 359 -3.78 21.33 -14.76
CA SER A 359 -4.20 22.72 -15.00
C SER A 359 -3.55 23.67 -13.99
N SER A 360 -3.46 23.28 -12.73
CA SER A 360 -2.78 24.04 -11.68
C SER A 360 -1.28 24.18 -11.97
N MET A 361 -0.62 23.11 -12.44
CA MET A 361 0.79 23.16 -12.84
C MET A 361 1.04 24.03 -14.07
N LEU A 362 0.18 23.93 -15.10
CA LEU A 362 0.29 24.75 -16.31
C LEU A 362 0.02 26.23 -16.01
N ALA A 363 -0.97 26.53 -15.16
CA ALA A 363 -1.32 27.89 -14.77
C ALA A 363 -0.22 28.56 -13.93
N ARG A 364 0.43 27.81 -13.03
CA ARG A 364 1.49 28.33 -12.15
C ARG A 364 2.88 28.33 -12.78
N GLY A 365 3.06 27.60 -13.88
CA GLY A 365 4.36 27.43 -14.53
C GLY A 365 5.39 26.71 -13.66
N LYS A 366 6.66 26.77 -14.09
CA LYS A 366 7.78 26.08 -13.43
C LYS A 366 8.20 26.87 -12.18
N GLN A 367 7.89 26.33 -11.00
CA GLN A 367 8.27 26.94 -9.72
C GLN A 367 9.68 26.50 -9.31
N PRO A 368 10.60 27.44 -9.00
CA PRO A 368 12.01 27.11 -8.73
C PRO A 368 12.21 26.32 -7.43
N ASN A 369 11.27 26.41 -6.49
CA ASN A 369 11.34 25.74 -5.20
C ASN A 369 10.65 24.35 -5.18
N LEU A 370 10.09 23.88 -6.30
CA LEU A 370 9.41 22.59 -6.40
C LEU A 370 10.13 21.61 -7.34
N ALA A 371 10.41 20.39 -6.88
CA ALA A 371 10.78 19.29 -7.76
C ALA A 371 9.69 18.22 -7.79
N PHE A 372 9.27 17.80 -8.98
CA PHE A 372 8.22 16.79 -9.16
C PHE A 372 8.79 15.46 -9.62
N PHE A 373 8.38 14.37 -8.97
CA PHE A 373 8.76 13.00 -9.26
C PHE A 373 7.50 12.18 -9.53
N ALA A 374 7.08 12.14 -10.80
CA ALA A 374 5.81 11.54 -11.22
C ALA A 374 6.03 10.09 -11.68
N PHE A 375 5.48 9.12 -10.95
CA PHE A 375 5.50 7.71 -11.32
C PHE A 375 4.21 7.33 -12.04
N THR A 376 4.32 6.62 -13.17
CA THR A 376 3.14 6.14 -13.92
C THR A 376 3.47 4.92 -14.77
N ALA A 377 2.50 4.05 -15.01
CA ALA A 377 2.66 2.94 -15.95
C ALA A 377 2.36 3.33 -17.40
N THR A 378 1.43 4.26 -17.60
CA THR A 378 0.86 4.60 -18.91
C THR A 378 0.70 6.11 -19.04
N PRO A 379 1.80 6.86 -19.24
CA PRO A 379 1.70 8.30 -19.40
C PRO A 379 0.95 8.64 -20.70
N LYS A 380 0.04 9.61 -20.64
CA LYS A 380 -0.53 10.22 -21.84
C LYS A 380 0.41 11.27 -22.41
N ALA A 381 0.20 11.68 -23.66
CA ALA A 381 0.99 12.74 -24.32
C ALA A 381 1.11 14.01 -23.44
N LYS A 382 -0.01 14.48 -22.88
CA LYS A 382 -0.04 15.63 -21.97
C LYS A 382 0.76 15.43 -20.67
N THR A 383 0.84 14.21 -20.14
CA THR A 383 1.67 13.90 -18.96
C THR A 383 3.15 13.96 -19.32
N LEU A 384 3.51 13.47 -20.50
CA LEU A 384 4.85 13.56 -21.06
C LEU A 384 5.26 15.02 -21.29
N GLU A 385 4.35 15.88 -21.77
CA GLU A 385 4.62 17.32 -21.93
C GLU A 385 4.94 18.03 -20.61
N VAL A 386 4.26 17.67 -19.51
CA VAL A 386 4.42 18.37 -18.21
C VAL A 386 5.60 17.84 -17.40
N PHE A 387 5.79 16.51 -17.37
CA PHE A 387 6.78 15.86 -16.50
C PHE A 387 7.94 15.22 -17.27
N GLY A 388 7.79 15.00 -18.58
CA GLY A 388 8.83 14.42 -19.41
C GLY A 388 10.01 15.37 -19.60
N GLN A 389 11.14 14.81 -19.98
CA GLN A 389 12.33 15.54 -20.36
C GLN A 389 12.44 15.55 -21.87
N THR A 390 12.99 16.62 -22.44
CA THR A 390 13.29 16.68 -23.87
C THR A 390 14.32 15.62 -24.21
N GLY A 391 13.92 14.63 -25.01
CA GLY A 391 14.81 13.61 -25.54
C GLY A 391 15.67 14.13 -26.68
N ASP A 392 16.58 13.29 -27.16
CA ASP A 392 17.52 13.62 -28.25
C ASP A 392 16.79 13.97 -29.57
N ASP A 393 15.57 13.47 -29.75
CA ASP A 393 14.70 13.74 -30.89
C ASP A 393 13.83 15.01 -30.71
N GLY A 394 14.06 15.77 -29.64
CA GLY A 394 13.28 16.96 -29.27
C GLY A 394 11.90 16.65 -28.69
N LYS A 395 11.51 15.38 -28.53
CA LYS A 395 10.20 14.99 -28.01
C LYS A 395 10.26 14.72 -26.51
N PRO A 396 9.16 14.93 -25.77
CA PRO A 396 9.12 14.61 -24.35
C PRO A 396 9.20 13.09 -24.12
N ALA A 397 10.16 12.68 -23.30
CA ALA A 397 10.45 11.30 -22.95
C ALA A 397 10.52 11.12 -21.42
N PRO A 398 10.25 9.91 -20.89
CA PRO A 398 10.43 9.65 -19.47
C PRO A 398 11.91 9.71 -19.07
N PHE A 399 12.20 10.24 -17.89
CA PHE A 399 13.54 10.22 -17.29
C PHE A 399 14.05 8.79 -17.06
N HIS A 400 13.14 7.87 -16.73
CA HIS A 400 13.45 6.47 -16.55
C HIS A 400 12.31 5.60 -17.05
N LEU A 401 12.64 4.53 -17.77
CA LEU A 401 11.69 3.59 -18.36
C LEU A 401 11.95 2.17 -17.87
N TYR A 402 10.92 1.56 -17.30
CA TYR A 402 10.80 0.11 -17.14
C TYR A 402 9.52 -0.33 -17.85
N SER A 403 9.71 -0.90 -19.04
CA SER A 403 8.62 -1.03 -20.01
C SER A 403 7.66 -2.18 -19.68
N MET A 404 6.45 -2.14 -20.25
CA MET A 404 5.51 -3.26 -20.18
C MET A 404 6.08 -4.52 -20.84
N ARG A 405 6.77 -4.39 -21.96
CA ARG A 405 7.42 -5.50 -22.66
C ARG A 405 8.44 -6.20 -21.76
N GLN A 406 9.32 -5.44 -21.11
CA GLN A 406 10.29 -6.00 -20.18
C GLN A 406 9.60 -6.71 -19.01
N ALA A 407 8.58 -6.09 -18.41
CA ALA A 407 7.83 -6.70 -17.31
C ALA A 407 7.10 -8.00 -17.71
N ILE A 408 6.63 -8.11 -18.95
CA ILE A 408 6.03 -9.32 -19.53
C ILE A 408 7.09 -10.40 -19.71
N GLU A 409 8.19 -10.08 -20.40
CA GLU A 409 9.28 -11.03 -20.69
C GLU A 409 9.95 -11.55 -19.40
N GLU A 410 10.02 -10.72 -18.36
CA GLU A 410 10.49 -11.08 -17.01
C GLU A 410 9.43 -11.81 -16.15
N ASN A 411 8.23 -12.07 -16.69
CA ASN A 411 7.10 -12.74 -16.04
C ASN A 411 6.57 -12.03 -14.77
N PHE A 412 6.71 -10.70 -14.69
CA PHE A 412 6.09 -9.91 -13.62
C PHE A 412 4.61 -9.60 -13.89
N ILE A 413 4.24 -9.50 -15.17
CA ILE A 413 2.86 -9.36 -15.63
C ILE A 413 2.61 -10.32 -16.80
N LEU A 414 1.34 -10.65 -17.05
CA LEU A 414 0.96 -11.50 -18.17
C LEU A 414 0.78 -10.66 -19.44
N ASP A 415 1.18 -11.24 -20.58
CA ASP A 415 0.82 -10.69 -21.88
C ASP A 415 -0.67 -10.94 -22.16
N VAL A 416 -1.49 -9.91 -21.94
CA VAL A 416 -2.92 -9.96 -22.21
C VAL A 416 -3.25 -9.95 -23.71
N LEU A 417 -2.33 -9.49 -24.56
CA LEU A 417 -2.53 -9.40 -26.00
C LEU A 417 -2.22 -10.72 -26.71
N LYS A 418 -1.33 -11.55 -26.15
CA LYS A 418 -0.97 -12.88 -26.69
C LYS A 418 -2.18 -13.78 -26.99
N TYR A 419 -3.24 -13.66 -26.19
CA TYR A 419 -4.49 -14.42 -26.36
C TYR A 419 -5.70 -13.53 -26.62
N TYR A 420 -5.49 -12.28 -27.02
CA TYR A 420 -6.57 -11.38 -27.39
C TYR A 420 -7.23 -11.86 -28.68
N THR A 421 -8.51 -12.19 -28.60
CA THR A 421 -9.29 -12.66 -29.74
C THR A 421 -10.53 -11.80 -29.89
N THR A 422 -10.69 -11.16 -31.05
CA THR A 422 -11.93 -10.46 -31.35
C THR A 422 -13.04 -11.47 -31.64
N TYR A 423 -14.30 -11.10 -31.39
CA TYR A 423 -15.43 -11.95 -31.74
C TYR A 423 -15.42 -12.37 -33.21
N LYS A 424 -15.09 -11.45 -34.12
CA LYS A 424 -15.00 -11.71 -35.56
C LYS A 424 -13.93 -12.76 -35.89
N THR A 425 -12.77 -12.67 -35.24
CA THR A 425 -11.68 -13.64 -35.40
C THR A 425 -12.08 -15.00 -34.84
N TYR A 426 -12.65 -15.02 -33.62
CA TYR A 426 -13.14 -16.25 -33.00
C TYR A 426 -14.15 -16.96 -33.90
N PHE A 427 -15.15 -16.23 -34.41
CA PHE A 427 -16.15 -16.75 -35.34
C PHE A 427 -15.54 -17.37 -36.60
N ARG A 428 -14.60 -16.67 -37.25
CA ARG A 428 -13.92 -17.18 -38.45
C ARG A 428 -13.13 -18.45 -38.17
N LEU A 429 -12.39 -18.48 -37.07
CA LEU A 429 -11.61 -19.65 -36.65
C LEU A 429 -12.54 -20.83 -36.33
N SER A 430 -13.64 -20.58 -35.61
CA SER A 430 -14.63 -21.60 -35.29
C SER A 430 -15.29 -22.19 -36.54
N LYS A 431 -15.64 -21.36 -37.54
CA LYS A 431 -16.19 -21.82 -38.82
C LYS A 431 -15.17 -22.65 -39.62
N ALA A 432 -13.93 -22.17 -39.73
CA ALA A 432 -12.86 -22.90 -40.41
C ALA A 432 -12.56 -24.27 -39.78
N ILE A 433 -12.69 -24.39 -38.45
CA ILE A 433 -12.55 -25.67 -37.72
C ILE A 433 -13.75 -26.60 -37.95
N GLU A 434 -14.94 -26.07 -38.19
CA GLU A 434 -16.13 -26.89 -38.51
C GLU A 434 -16.02 -27.52 -39.90
N ASP A 435 -15.51 -26.74 -40.85
CA ASP A 435 -15.26 -27.10 -42.25
C ASP A 435 -14.01 -28.00 -42.45
N ASP A 436 -13.21 -28.22 -41.40
CA ASP A 436 -12.02 -29.08 -41.43
C ASP A 436 -12.40 -30.57 -41.21
N PRO A 437 -12.16 -31.44 -42.21
CA PRO A 437 -12.53 -32.86 -42.14
C PRO A 437 -11.66 -33.69 -41.17
N ASP A 438 -10.47 -33.23 -40.77
CA ASP A 438 -9.50 -34.02 -39.97
C ASP A 438 -9.59 -33.77 -38.44
N ILE A 439 -10.40 -32.80 -37.97
CA ILE A 439 -10.50 -32.46 -36.55
C ILE A 439 -11.58 -33.31 -35.84
N ASN A 440 -11.15 -34.41 -35.22
CA ASN A 440 -12.01 -35.29 -34.45
C ASN A 440 -12.25 -34.77 -33.01
N LYS A 441 -13.36 -34.06 -32.75
CA LYS A 441 -13.93 -33.85 -31.39
C LYS A 441 -15.39 -33.35 -31.41
N LYS A 442 -16.34 -34.28 -31.18
CA LYS A 442 -17.80 -34.00 -31.00
C LYS A 442 -18.14 -32.87 -30.01
N LYS A 443 -17.31 -32.61 -28.99
CA LYS A 443 -17.52 -31.53 -27.99
C LYS A 443 -17.19 -30.13 -28.53
N ALA A 444 -16.17 -30.00 -29.38
CA ALA A 444 -15.80 -28.71 -29.97
C ALA A 444 -16.83 -28.27 -31.01
N ARG A 445 -17.25 -29.19 -31.89
CA ARG A 445 -18.33 -28.96 -32.87
C ARG A 445 -19.64 -28.49 -32.24
N ARG A 446 -20.05 -29.06 -31.09
CA ARG A 446 -21.32 -28.69 -30.44
C ARG A 446 -21.30 -27.30 -29.80
N ALA A 447 -20.17 -26.89 -29.22
CA ALA A 447 -20.00 -25.54 -28.67
C ALA A 447 -19.88 -24.49 -29.79
N ILE A 448 -19.18 -24.83 -30.88
CA ILE A 448 -18.99 -24.00 -32.07
C ILE A 448 -20.30 -23.81 -32.86
N ALA A 449 -21.04 -24.87 -33.16
CA ALA A 449 -22.31 -24.80 -33.89
C ALA A 449 -23.38 -23.99 -33.15
N ARG A 450 -23.43 -24.10 -31.81
CA ARG A 450 -24.31 -23.26 -30.98
C ARG A 450 -23.94 -21.79 -31.08
N PHE A 451 -22.64 -21.49 -31.08
CA PHE A 451 -22.10 -20.14 -31.21
C PHE A 451 -22.32 -19.51 -32.60
N LEU A 452 -22.23 -20.31 -33.67
CA LEU A 452 -22.44 -19.88 -35.06
C LEU A 452 -23.89 -19.49 -35.35
N SER A 453 -24.86 -20.13 -34.66
CA SER A 453 -26.30 -19.81 -34.80
C SER A 453 -26.72 -18.48 -34.16
N LEU A 454 -25.85 -17.86 -33.35
CA LEU A 454 -26.15 -16.66 -32.56
C LEU A 454 -25.50 -15.42 -33.19
N HIS A 455 -26.14 -14.87 -34.23
CA HIS A 455 -25.75 -13.58 -34.82
C HIS A 455 -25.94 -12.44 -33.81
N PRO A 456 -24.94 -11.61 -33.45
CA PRO A 456 -25.03 -10.71 -32.30
C PRO A 456 -25.60 -9.34 -32.68
N HIS A 457 -26.91 -9.28 -32.96
CA HIS A 457 -27.60 -7.99 -33.15
C HIS A 457 -28.37 -7.54 -31.90
N ASN A 458 -28.83 -8.47 -31.05
CA ASN A 458 -29.53 -8.13 -29.81
C ASN A 458 -28.74 -8.49 -28.53
N LEU A 459 -29.15 -7.90 -27.40
CA LEU A 459 -28.48 -8.04 -26.10
C LEU A 459 -28.55 -9.48 -25.54
N ALA A 460 -29.64 -10.20 -25.84
CA ALA A 460 -29.87 -11.58 -25.39
C ALA A 460 -28.85 -12.55 -26.02
N GLN A 461 -28.62 -12.42 -27.33
CA GLN A 461 -27.63 -13.24 -28.06
C GLN A 461 -26.21 -12.99 -27.55
N LYS A 462 -25.84 -11.72 -27.31
CA LYS A 462 -24.54 -11.38 -26.71
C LYS A 462 -24.41 -11.96 -25.29
N THR A 463 -25.49 -11.99 -24.54
CA THR A 463 -25.52 -12.58 -23.19
C THR A 463 -25.24 -14.07 -23.19
N GLU A 464 -25.95 -14.83 -24.04
CA GLU A 464 -25.72 -16.27 -24.18
C GLU A 464 -24.25 -16.55 -24.57
N VAL A 465 -23.74 -15.85 -25.59
CA VAL A 465 -22.35 -15.95 -26.05
C VAL A 465 -21.35 -15.72 -24.90
N ILE A 466 -21.51 -14.64 -24.13
CA ILE A 466 -20.57 -14.28 -23.05
C ILE A 466 -20.63 -15.30 -21.92
N ILE A 467 -21.83 -15.67 -21.46
CA ILE A 467 -22.01 -16.57 -20.32
C ILE A 467 -21.54 -17.98 -20.64
N GLU A 468 -21.95 -18.53 -21.78
CA GLU A 468 -21.58 -19.90 -22.17
C GLU A 468 -20.08 -20.00 -22.44
N HIS A 469 -19.49 -19.02 -23.14
CA HIS A 469 -18.03 -18.99 -23.35
C HIS A 469 -17.28 -18.93 -22.02
N PHE A 470 -17.70 -18.08 -21.08
CA PHE A 470 -17.07 -18.02 -19.77
C PHE A 470 -17.17 -19.34 -19.01
N ARG A 471 -18.36 -19.93 -18.88
CA ARG A 471 -18.58 -21.16 -18.12
C ARG A 471 -17.92 -22.39 -18.74
N GLN A 472 -18.00 -22.54 -20.07
CA GLN A 472 -17.55 -23.74 -20.76
C GLN A 472 -16.06 -23.69 -21.13
N CYS A 473 -15.52 -22.51 -21.45
CA CYS A 473 -14.17 -22.37 -22.01
C CYS A 473 -13.18 -21.67 -21.08
N VAL A 474 -13.62 -20.73 -20.24
CA VAL A 474 -12.71 -19.93 -19.39
C VAL A 474 -12.63 -20.49 -17.98
N MET A 475 -13.77 -20.73 -17.35
CA MET A 475 -13.88 -21.16 -15.95
C MET A 475 -13.15 -22.48 -15.64
N PRO A 476 -13.18 -23.51 -16.50
CA PRO A 476 -12.46 -24.76 -16.24
C PRO A 476 -10.93 -24.62 -16.27
N LYS A 477 -10.38 -23.60 -16.96
CA LYS A 477 -8.91 -23.44 -17.13
C LYS A 477 -8.16 -23.22 -15.82
N ILE A 478 -8.84 -22.75 -14.78
CA ILE A 478 -8.27 -22.55 -13.44
C ILE A 478 -9.09 -23.26 -12.36
N GLY A 479 -9.62 -24.44 -12.70
CA GLY A 479 -10.29 -25.32 -11.75
C GLY A 479 -11.55 -24.72 -11.15
N GLY A 480 -12.34 -23.98 -11.96
CA GLY A 480 -13.60 -23.39 -11.52
C GLY A 480 -13.47 -22.01 -10.85
N LYS A 481 -12.26 -21.50 -10.63
CA LYS A 481 -12.02 -20.26 -9.85
C LYS A 481 -11.98 -18.98 -10.69
N ALA A 482 -12.29 -19.06 -11.98
CA ALA A 482 -12.18 -17.90 -12.86
C ALA A 482 -13.19 -16.80 -12.50
N LYS A 483 -12.80 -15.56 -12.79
CA LYS A 483 -13.67 -14.39 -12.76
C LYS A 483 -13.54 -13.68 -14.10
N ALA A 484 -14.62 -13.10 -14.58
CA ALA A 484 -14.63 -12.30 -15.81
C ALA A 484 -15.17 -10.90 -15.51
N MET A 485 -14.69 -9.93 -16.28
CA MET A 485 -15.18 -8.56 -16.28
C MET A 485 -15.70 -8.23 -17.67
N VAL A 486 -16.90 -7.67 -17.74
CA VAL A 486 -17.48 -7.15 -18.98
C VAL A 486 -17.44 -5.62 -18.90
N VAL A 487 -16.66 -5.01 -19.79
CA VAL A 487 -16.56 -3.56 -19.90
C VAL A 487 -17.52 -3.11 -21.00
N THR A 488 -18.36 -2.12 -20.70
CA THR A 488 -19.36 -1.58 -21.64
C THR A 488 -19.10 -0.11 -21.91
N SER A 489 -19.67 0.42 -22.99
CA SER A 489 -19.47 1.80 -23.41
C SER A 489 -20.19 2.84 -22.55
N SER A 490 -21.18 2.45 -21.74
CA SER A 490 -21.92 3.40 -20.89
C SER A 490 -22.58 2.75 -19.67
N ARG A 491 -22.87 3.58 -18.66
CA ARG A 491 -23.55 3.15 -17.42
C ARG A 491 -24.93 2.50 -17.67
N PRO A 492 -25.80 3.02 -18.57
CA PRO A 492 -27.02 2.31 -18.96
C PRO A 492 -26.77 0.89 -19.50
N HIS A 493 -25.72 0.69 -20.31
CA HIS A 493 -25.39 -0.65 -20.83
C HIS A 493 -24.99 -1.62 -19.73
N VAL A 494 -24.31 -1.17 -18.67
CA VAL A 494 -24.00 -2.01 -17.50
C VAL A 494 -25.29 -2.58 -16.89
N ILE A 495 -26.32 -1.76 -16.71
CA ILE A 495 -27.61 -2.20 -16.17
C ILE A 495 -28.28 -3.19 -17.12
N ARG A 496 -28.33 -2.87 -18.42
CA ARG A 496 -28.95 -3.72 -19.44
C ARG A 496 -28.29 -5.12 -19.44
N TYR A 497 -26.97 -5.19 -19.50
CA TYR A 497 -26.25 -6.48 -19.43
C TYR A 497 -26.45 -7.20 -18.11
N LYS A 498 -26.48 -6.49 -16.97
CA LYS A 498 -26.71 -7.11 -15.65
C LYS A 498 -28.07 -7.78 -15.57
N THR A 499 -29.12 -7.07 -15.96
CA THR A 499 -30.49 -7.59 -15.99
C THR A 499 -30.59 -8.80 -16.91
N GLU A 500 -30.02 -8.71 -18.12
CA GLU A 500 -30.07 -9.81 -19.08
C GLU A 500 -29.26 -11.03 -18.61
N PHE A 501 -28.08 -10.82 -18.02
CA PHE A 501 -27.28 -11.90 -17.47
C PHE A 501 -27.99 -12.60 -16.31
N ASP A 502 -28.57 -11.85 -15.37
CA ASP A 502 -29.32 -12.43 -14.24
C ASP A 502 -30.53 -13.24 -14.73
N LYS A 503 -31.26 -12.68 -15.69
CA LYS A 503 -32.40 -13.35 -16.33
C LYS A 503 -31.94 -14.67 -16.96
N TYR A 504 -30.92 -14.63 -17.81
CA TYR A 504 -30.39 -15.83 -18.49
C TYR A 504 -29.87 -16.89 -17.50
N ILE A 505 -29.12 -16.48 -16.46
CA ILE A 505 -28.63 -17.38 -15.40
C ILE A 505 -29.79 -18.06 -14.68
N LYS A 506 -30.84 -17.31 -14.34
CA LYS A 506 -32.03 -17.83 -13.67
C LYS A 506 -32.79 -18.80 -14.58
N GLU A 507 -33.02 -18.43 -15.84
CA GLU A 507 -33.73 -19.25 -16.84
C GLU A 507 -33.02 -20.58 -17.11
N LYS A 508 -31.68 -20.59 -17.11
CA LYS A 508 -30.87 -21.82 -17.27
C LYS A 508 -30.63 -22.60 -15.96
N GLY A 509 -31.06 -22.06 -14.82
CA GLY A 509 -30.87 -22.69 -13.50
C GLY A 509 -29.42 -22.78 -13.05
N TYR A 510 -28.54 -21.85 -13.47
CA TYR A 510 -27.12 -21.89 -13.10
C TYR A 510 -26.89 -21.35 -11.69
N THR A 511 -26.14 -22.10 -10.89
CA THR A 511 -25.83 -21.78 -9.48
C THR A 511 -24.34 -21.51 -9.22
N ASP A 512 -23.49 -21.82 -10.20
CA ASP A 512 -22.03 -21.73 -10.16
C ASP A 512 -21.48 -20.36 -10.57
N ILE A 513 -22.32 -19.50 -11.14
CA ILE A 513 -21.96 -18.13 -11.52
C ILE A 513 -22.97 -17.11 -10.99
N LYS A 514 -22.47 -15.92 -10.67
CA LYS A 514 -23.25 -14.75 -10.25
C LYS A 514 -22.66 -13.50 -10.90
N THR A 515 -23.48 -12.48 -11.09
CA THR A 515 -23.04 -11.22 -11.68
C THR A 515 -23.11 -10.08 -10.68
N LEU A 516 -22.19 -9.13 -10.83
CA LEU A 516 -22.05 -7.97 -9.96
C LEU A 516 -21.71 -6.76 -10.85
N VAL A 517 -22.15 -5.58 -10.44
CA VAL A 517 -21.92 -4.33 -11.16
C VAL A 517 -21.40 -3.27 -10.21
N ALA A 518 -20.59 -2.36 -10.74
CA ALA A 518 -20.10 -1.18 -10.04
C ALA A 518 -20.23 0.03 -10.96
N PHE A 519 -20.98 1.05 -10.54
CA PHE A 519 -21.09 2.33 -11.23
C PHE A 519 -21.41 3.46 -10.23
N THR A 520 -20.97 4.67 -10.55
CA THR A 520 -21.38 5.89 -9.83
C THR A 520 -22.82 6.24 -10.16
N ALA A 521 -23.55 6.81 -9.20
CA ALA A 521 -24.95 7.19 -9.37
C ALA A 521 -25.20 7.99 -10.65
N PHE A 522 -26.27 7.66 -11.37
CA PHE A 522 -26.64 8.31 -12.62
C PHE A 522 -28.13 8.18 -12.91
N THR A 523 -28.67 9.11 -13.69
CA THR A 523 -30.01 9.00 -14.25
C THR A 523 -29.88 8.56 -15.69
N ASP A 524 -30.52 7.46 -16.05
CA ASP A 524 -30.63 7.03 -17.43
C ASP A 524 -31.56 8.00 -18.16
N ARG A 525 -31.05 8.64 -19.22
CA ARG A 525 -31.80 9.64 -19.99
C ARG A 525 -32.92 9.02 -20.81
N ASP A 526 -32.75 7.76 -21.22
CA ASP A 526 -33.74 7.07 -22.05
C ASP A 526 -34.96 6.63 -21.24
N THR A 527 -34.73 6.19 -20.00
CA THR A 527 -35.78 5.64 -19.13
C THR A 527 -36.22 6.58 -18.02
N SER A 528 -35.51 7.71 -17.84
CA SER A 528 -35.66 8.63 -16.71
C SER A 528 -35.49 7.96 -15.32
N ILE A 529 -34.96 6.74 -15.27
CA ILE A 529 -34.72 6.02 -14.02
C ILE A 529 -33.44 6.54 -13.39
N SER A 530 -33.54 6.98 -12.14
CA SER A 530 -32.39 7.37 -11.33
C SER A 530 -31.81 6.15 -10.61
N TYR A 531 -30.61 5.73 -11.01
CA TYR A 531 -29.85 4.67 -10.36
C TYR A 531 -28.96 5.30 -9.29
N THR A 532 -29.55 5.58 -8.13
CA THR A 532 -28.90 6.24 -6.97
C THR A 532 -28.73 5.32 -5.75
N ASP A 533 -28.90 4.01 -5.91
CA ASP A 533 -28.98 3.06 -4.80
C ASP A 533 -27.80 3.15 -3.83
N SER A 534 -26.59 3.42 -4.31
CA SER A 534 -25.42 3.63 -3.44
C SER A 534 -25.52 4.88 -2.56
N LYS A 535 -26.11 5.99 -3.06
CA LYS A 535 -26.33 7.21 -2.27
C LYS A 535 -27.47 7.06 -1.26
N ASN A 536 -28.55 6.39 -1.63
CA ASN A 536 -29.69 6.15 -0.73
C ASN A 536 -29.30 5.19 0.40
N VAL A 537 -28.55 4.13 0.07
CA VAL A 537 -27.99 3.19 1.04
C VAL A 537 -26.95 3.87 1.91
N ALA A 538 -26.02 4.66 1.34
CA ALA A 538 -25.06 5.43 2.13
C ALA A 538 -25.73 6.45 3.07
N LYS A 539 -26.82 7.09 2.63
CA LYS A 539 -27.64 8.00 3.45
C LYS A 539 -28.33 7.26 4.59
N LEU A 540 -28.90 6.08 4.32
CA LEU A 540 -29.50 5.22 5.34
C LEU A 540 -28.47 4.73 6.36
N ILE A 541 -27.30 4.26 5.89
CA ILE A 541 -26.17 3.88 6.74
C ILE A 541 -25.76 5.06 7.62
N ARG A 542 -25.55 6.26 7.06
CA ARG A 542 -25.15 7.45 7.82
C ARG A 542 -26.20 7.89 8.83
N LYS A 543 -27.49 7.76 8.47
CA LYS A 543 -28.63 8.16 9.30
C LYS A 543 -28.88 7.20 10.46
N HIS A 544 -28.83 5.90 10.22
CA HIS A 544 -29.22 4.88 11.20
C HIS A 544 -28.04 4.27 11.95
N ARG A 545 -26.81 4.38 11.40
CA ARG A 545 -25.56 3.87 11.98
C ARG A 545 -25.71 2.48 12.60
N GLU A 546 -25.69 2.41 13.94
CA GLU A 546 -25.75 1.18 14.72
C GLU A 546 -27.12 0.49 14.69
N ASN A 547 -28.17 1.25 14.37
CA ASN A 547 -29.55 0.80 14.31
C ASN A 547 -30.01 0.54 12.86
N LEU A 548 -29.05 0.40 11.91
CA LEU A 548 -29.38 0.01 10.55
C LEU A 548 -29.96 -1.41 10.56
N SER A 549 -31.15 -1.57 9.99
CA SER A 549 -31.91 -2.83 10.03
C SER A 549 -32.26 -3.30 8.63
N VAL A 550 -32.76 -4.53 8.53
CA VAL A 550 -33.17 -5.13 7.25
C VAL A 550 -34.28 -4.30 6.63
N GLU A 551 -35.23 -3.82 7.45
CA GLU A 551 -36.38 -3.01 7.03
C GLU A 551 -35.97 -1.67 6.44
N HIS A 552 -34.96 -1.01 7.04
CA HIS A 552 -34.40 0.24 6.51
C HIS A 552 -33.81 0.06 5.11
N LEU A 553 -33.15 -1.06 4.89
CA LEU A 553 -32.47 -1.39 3.65
C LEU A 553 -33.44 -1.89 2.59
N THR A 554 -34.41 -2.73 2.95
CA THR A 554 -35.43 -3.22 2.00
C THR A 554 -36.44 -2.16 1.57
N ALA A 555 -36.53 -1.04 2.29
CA ALA A 555 -37.24 0.16 1.85
C ALA A 555 -36.60 0.83 0.61
N VAL A 556 -35.34 0.52 0.28
CA VAL A 556 -34.72 0.98 -0.97
C VAL A 556 -35.22 0.13 -2.13
N ARG A 557 -35.88 0.77 -3.10
CA ARG A 557 -36.41 0.10 -4.30
C ARG A 557 -35.31 -0.71 -5.00
N GLY A 558 -35.51 -2.02 -5.15
CA GLY A 558 -34.51 -2.95 -5.73
C GLY A 558 -33.61 -3.67 -4.71
N MET A 559 -33.79 -3.41 -3.42
CA MET A 559 -33.09 -4.08 -2.32
C MET A 559 -33.96 -5.20 -1.69
N GLY A 560 -33.78 -6.42 -2.17
CA GLY A 560 -34.43 -7.60 -1.57
C GLY A 560 -33.73 -8.10 -0.29
N MET A 561 -34.42 -8.93 0.49
CA MET A 561 -33.96 -9.48 1.78
C MET A 561 -32.52 -10.03 1.73
N ALA A 562 -32.17 -10.79 0.69
CA ALA A 562 -30.84 -11.37 0.56
C ALA A 562 -29.71 -10.32 0.44
N LYS A 563 -29.96 -9.22 -0.29
CA LYS A 563 -28.98 -8.12 -0.44
C LYS A 563 -28.90 -7.27 0.82
N ALA A 564 -30.05 -6.97 1.45
CA ALA A 564 -30.11 -6.26 2.71
C ALA A 564 -29.33 -7.02 3.81
N ALA A 565 -29.56 -8.34 3.92
CA ALA A 565 -28.83 -9.20 4.84
C ALA A 565 -27.33 -9.25 4.54
N GLN A 566 -26.93 -9.31 3.26
CA GLN A 566 -25.51 -9.24 2.88
C GLN A 566 -24.86 -7.92 3.31
N ILE A 567 -25.49 -6.78 3.04
CA ILE A 567 -24.97 -5.46 3.43
C ILE A 567 -24.88 -5.36 4.95
N LEU A 568 -25.90 -5.78 5.70
CA LEU A 568 -25.86 -5.79 7.16
C LEU A 568 -24.79 -6.73 7.69
N SER A 569 -24.63 -7.92 7.11
CA SER A 569 -23.58 -8.85 7.50
C SER A 569 -22.19 -8.29 7.23
N ALA A 570 -22.00 -7.57 6.12
CA ALA A 570 -20.74 -6.92 5.78
C ALA A 570 -20.46 -5.73 6.69
N PHE A 571 -21.49 -4.97 7.09
CA PHE A 571 -21.40 -3.91 8.08
C PHE A 571 -21.09 -4.45 9.47
N GLU A 572 -21.73 -5.54 9.88
CA GLU A 572 -21.50 -6.18 11.16
C GLU A 572 -20.11 -6.84 11.20
N LEU A 573 -19.68 -7.45 10.10
CA LEU A 573 -18.31 -7.96 9.94
C LEU A 573 -17.29 -6.81 9.99
N ALA A 574 -17.53 -5.72 9.27
CA ALA A 574 -16.71 -4.51 9.31
C ALA A 574 -16.71 -3.88 10.71
N ARG A 575 -17.83 -3.87 11.43
CA ARG A 575 -17.91 -3.40 12.80
C ARG A 575 -17.11 -4.28 13.74
N ARG A 576 -17.15 -5.60 13.53
CA ARG A 576 -16.39 -6.58 14.33
C ARG A 576 -14.91 -6.70 13.96
N HIS A 577 -14.49 -6.24 12.77
CA HIS A 577 -13.13 -6.48 12.24
C HIS A 577 -12.38 -5.26 11.70
N LEU A 578 -13.06 -4.18 11.31
CA LEU A 578 -12.49 -2.95 10.73
C LEU A 578 -12.68 -1.72 11.63
N ILE A 579 -13.71 -1.68 12.47
CA ILE A 579 -13.94 -0.62 13.45
C ILE A 579 -13.45 -1.10 14.82
N ASN A 580 -12.13 -1.06 15.01
CA ASN A 580 -11.63 -0.74 16.35
C ASN A 580 -11.53 0.78 16.38
N ASP A 581 -12.63 1.49 16.63
CA ASP A 581 -12.53 2.88 17.04
C ASP A 581 -11.83 2.87 18.39
N THR A 582 -10.52 3.07 18.39
CA THR A 582 -9.76 3.24 19.62
C THR A 582 -10.17 4.60 20.17
N VAL A 583 -10.93 4.59 21.27
CA VAL A 583 -11.40 5.82 21.91
C VAL A 583 -10.16 6.55 22.43
N LYS A 584 -9.87 7.74 21.88
CA LYS A 584 -8.78 8.59 22.35
C LYS A 584 -9.24 9.35 23.59
N ILE A 585 -8.49 9.23 24.67
CA ILE A 585 -8.78 9.90 25.93
C ILE A 585 -8.00 11.20 26.02
N THR A 586 -8.73 12.31 26.12
CA THR A 586 -8.20 13.65 26.37
C THR A 586 -8.60 14.20 27.74
N GLY A 587 -9.65 13.66 28.35
CA GLY A 587 -10.07 13.98 29.72
C GLY A 587 -11.10 12.98 30.27
N ALA A 588 -11.60 13.22 31.48
CA ALA A 588 -12.54 12.32 32.16
C ALA A 588 -13.83 12.10 31.34
N GLN A 589 -14.32 13.12 30.63
CA GLN A 589 -15.53 13.06 29.80
C GLN A 589 -15.47 11.99 28.70
N ASP A 590 -14.29 11.70 28.16
CA ASP A 590 -14.10 10.65 27.14
C ASP A 590 -14.16 9.24 27.74
N VAL A 591 -13.91 9.13 29.05
CA VAL A 591 -13.88 7.86 29.80
C VAL A 591 -15.28 7.49 30.30
N ILE A 592 -16.12 8.47 30.65
CA ILE A 592 -17.45 8.21 31.22
C ILE A 592 -18.33 7.29 30.35
N PRO A 593 -18.43 7.47 29.01
CA PRO A 593 -19.19 6.55 28.17
C PRO A 593 -18.70 5.10 28.25
N LEU A 594 -17.40 4.90 28.50
CA LEU A 594 -16.80 3.57 28.64
C LEU A 594 -17.12 2.91 29.99
N LEU A 595 -17.62 3.67 30.96
CA LEU A 595 -17.95 3.20 32.32
C LEU A 595 -19.46 3.14 32.57
N ALA A 596 -20.28 3.47 31.57
CA ALA A 596 -21.74 3.50 31.70
C ALA A 596 -22.34 2.15 32.13
N ASP A 597 -21.70 1.05 31.76
CA ASP A 597 -22.07 -0.32 32.12
C ASP A 597 -21.77 -0.71 33.58
N ILE A 598 -20.96 0.05 34.31
CA ILE A 598 -20.68 -0.20 35.74
C ILE A 598 -21.35 0.81 36.68
N ALA A 599 -21.74 1.99 36.17
CA ALA A 599 -22.22 3.11 36.99
C ALA A 599 -23.51 2.84 37.78
N ASP A 600 -24.30 1.84 37.40
CA ASP A 600 -25.57 1.45 38.04
C ASP A 600 -25.52 0.10 38.80
N LYS A 601 -24.34 -0.52 38.88
CA LYS A 601 -24.19 -1.86 39.44
C LYS A 601 -24.37 -1.85 40.96
N LYS A 602 -25.07 -2.86 41.47
CA LYS A 602 -25.31 -3.09 42.90
C LYS A 602 -24.07 -3.56 43.68
N GLN A 603 -23.04 -3.99 42.96
CA GLN A 603 -21.74 -4.39 43.50
C GLN A 603 -20.68 -3.43 42.96
N GLU A 604 -19.63 -3.21 43.75
CA GLU A 604 -18.48 -2.41 43.32
C GLU A 604 -17.66 -3.18 42.29
N HIS A 605 -17.44 -2.58 41.13
CA HIS A 605 -16.64 -3.10 40.04
C HIS A 605 -15.40 -2.23 39.90
N PHE A 606 -14.22 -2.79 40.15
CA PHE A 606 -12.97 -2.09 39.88
C PHE A 606 -12.53 -2.39 38.45
N VAL A 607 -12.32 -1.34 37.67
CA VAL A 607 -12.01 -1.40 36.24
C VAL A 607 -10.64 -0.76 35.99
N CYS A 608 -9.87 -1.39 35.10
CA CYS A 608 -8.68 -0.80 34.52
C CYS A 608 -8.86 -0.65 33.01
N ILE A 609 -8.60 0.55 32.52
CA ILE A 609 -8.56 0.89 31.11
C ILE A 609 -7.09 1.13 30.75
N SER A 610 -6.56 0.30 29.85
CA SER A 610 -5.19 0.40 29.32
C SER A 610 -5.15 1.26 28.06
N LEU A 611 -4.15 2.12 27.95
CA LEU A 611 -3.98 3.10 26.88
C LEU A 611 -2.62 2.96 26.20
N ASN A 612 -2.57 3.24 24.90
CA ASN A 612 -1.32 3.32 24.14
C ASN A 612 -0.63 4.68 24.32
N GLY A 613 0.56 4.85 23.73
CA GLY A 613 1.32 6.11 23.82
C GLY A 613 0.65 7.34 23.18
N ALA A 614 -0.44 7.14 22.42
CA ALA A 614 -1.28 8.21 21.87
C ALA A 614 -2.55 8.46 22.71
N HIS A 615 -2.65 7.87 23.90
CA HIS A 615 -3.80 7.90 24.81
C HIS A 615 -5.07 7.25 24.23
N GLU A 616 -4.92 6.30 23.31
CA GLU A 616 -6.06 5.57 22.77
C GLU A 616 -6.29 4.28 23.55
N VAL A 617 -7.56 3.94 23.79
CA VAL A 617 -7.96 2.75 24.53
C VAL A 617 -7.49 1.49 23.81
N ILE A 618 -6.61 0.74 24.48
CA ILE A 618 -6.19 -0.61 24.08
C ILE A 618 -7.25 -1.61 24.53
N LYS A 619 -7.62 -1.57 25.82
CA LYS A 619 -8.55 -2.52 26.43
C LYS A 619 -9.09 -2.00 27.76
N LYS A 620 -10.39 -2.23 28.00
CA LYS A 620 -11.05 -2.10 29.30
C LYS A 620 -11.19 -3.48 29.93
N ARG A 621 -10.86 -3.63 31.22
CA ARG A 621 -11.09 -4.86 31.99
C ARG A 621 -11.70 -4.57 33.36
N ILE A 622 -12.59 -5.44 33.80
CA ILE A 622 -13.00 -5.51 35.20
C ILE A 622 -11.93 -6.35 35.90
N VAL A 623 -11.25 -5.76 36.89
CA VAL A 623 -10.18 -6.42 37.67
C VAL A 623 -10.79 -7.17 38.85
N THR A 624 -11.71 -6.54 39.57
CA THR A 624 -12.40 -7.17 40.69
C THR A 624 -13.87 -6.78 40.68
N ILE A 625 -14.70 -7.67 41.22
CA ILE A 625 -16.10 -7.39 41.57
C ILE A 625 -16.21 -7.68 43.06
N GLY A 626 -16.50 -6.65 43.85
CA GLY A 626 -16.60 -6.75 45.30
C GLY A 626 -17.76 -7.64 45.74
N LEU A 627 -17.50 -8.47 46.77
CA LEU A 627 -18.56 -8.99 47.63
C LEU A 627 -18.91 -7.91 48.68
N VAL A 628 -20.07 -8.06 49.33
CA VAL A 628 -20.74 -7.02 50.13
C VAL A 628 -19.84 -6.34 51.19
N ASP A 629 -18.72 -6.95 51.61
CA ASP A 629 -17.82 -6.42 52.65
C ASP A 629 -16.31 -6.40 52.29
N ARG A 630 -15.92 -5.69 51.22
CA ARG A 630 -14.55 -5.20 50.84
C ARG A 630 -14.01 -5.82 49.54
N SER A 631 -13.68 -4.95 48.58
CA SER A 631 -12.88 -5.29 47.40
C SER A 631 -11.38 -5.11 47.73
N GLN A 632 -10.62 -6.22 47.84
CA GLN A 632 -9.16 -6.14 47.93
C GLN A 632 -8.57 -6.02 46.51
N VAL A 633 -8.34 -4.79 46.05
CA VAL A 633 -7.64 -4.53 44.79
C VAL A 633 -6.13 -4.61 45.03
N HIS A 634 -5.48 -5.67 44.56
CA HIS A 634 -4.04 -5.84 44.71
C HIS A 634 -3.30 -5.46 43.41
N PRO A 635 -2.17 -4.70 43.46
CA PRO A 635 -1.44 -4.28 42.27
C PRO A 635 -1.03 -5.43 41.33
N ARG A 636 -0.71 -6.61 41.88
CA ARG A 636 -0.42 -7.81 41.07
C ARG A 636 -1.58 -8.19 40.14
N GLU A 637 -2.81 -8.23 40.65
CA GLU A 637 -4.00 -8.59 39.87
C GLU A 637 -4.36 -7.50 38.86
N VAL A 638 -4.14 -6.23 39.25
CA VAL A 638 -4.27 -5.11 38.32
C VAL A 638 -3.24 -5.26 37.20
N TYR A 639 -1.94 -5.37 37.46
CA TYR A 639 -0.93 -5.26 36.41
C TYR A 639 -0.61 -6.56 35.65
N ALA A 640 -1.05 -7.74 36.10
CA ALA A 640 -0.75 -9.03 35.46
C ALA A 640 -1.02 -9.06 33.94
N ASP A 641 -2.11 -8.44 33.50
CA ASP A 641 -2.55 -8.43 32.10
C ASP A 641 -2.31 -7.10 31.36
N VAL A 642 -1.66 -6.10 31.99
CA VAL A 642 -1.40 -4.77 31.40
C VAL A 642 -0.17 -4.76 30.50
N ILE A 643 0.70 -5.78 30.62
CA ILE A 643 2.13 -5.68 30.27
C ILE A 643 2.42 -5.69 28.76
N ASP A 644 1.48 -6.07 27.89
CA ASP A 644 1.85 -6.36 26.51
C ASP A 644 1.82 -5.16 25.53
N ARG A 645 1.50 -3.92 26.00
CA ARG A 645 1.63 -2.65 25.21
C ARG A 645 1.13 -1.34 25.87
N ALA A 646 0.74 -1.31 27.14
CA ALA A 646 0.16 -0.09 27.74
C ALA A 646 1.24 0.93 28.13
N ALA A 647 1.12 2.16 27.61
CA ALA A 647 1.95 3.29 28.06
C ALA A 647 1.34 4.01 29.27
N ALA A 648 0.01 3.89 29.43
CA ALA A 648 -0.72 4.49 30.53
C ALA A 648 -1.98 3.68 30.89
N VAL A 649 -2.52 3.94 32.08
CA VAL A 649 -3.77 3.34 32.57
C VAL A 649 -4.69 4.39 33.21
N ILE A 650 -5.98 4.10 33.18
CA ILE A 650 -7.01 4.78 33.95
C ILE A 650 -7.70 3.74 34.83
N PHE A 651 -7.85 4.05 36.10
CA PHE A 651 -8.63 3.24 37.03
C PHE A 651 -10.00 3.83 37.22
N ALA A 652 -10.99 2.98 37.44
CA ALA A 652 -12.32 3.43 37.80
C ALA A 652 -13.05 2.40 38.66
N HIS A 653 -13.92 2.87 39.55
CA HIS A 653 -14.85 2.02 40.28
C HIS A 653 -16.18 2.71 40.49
N ASN A 654 -17.25 1.92 40.61
CA ASN A 654 -18.56 2.45 40.96
C ASN A 654 -18.80 2.36 42.47
N HIS A 655 -19.48 3.36 43.03
CA HIS A 655 -20.00 3.31 44.41
C HIS A 655 -21.48 2.94 44.37
N PRO A 656 -21.90 1.73 44.81
CA PRO A 656 -23.30 1.34 44.83
C PRO A 656 -24.18 2.23 45.73
N SER A 657 -23.58 2.88 46.74
CA SER A 657 -24.23 3.87 47.61
C SER A 657 -24.63 5.15 46.87
N GLY A 658 -24.01 5.42 45.72
CA GLY A 658 -24.20 6.64 44.94
C GLY A 658 -23.42 7.86 45.45
N ASP A 659 -22.62 7.72 46.51
CA ASP A 659 -21.64 8.74 46.90
C ASP A 659 -20.51 8.79 45.87
N LEU A 660 -20.03 9.98 45.54
CA LEU A 660 -18.92 10.16 44.60
C LEU A 660 -17.61 10.44 45.33
N LYS A 661 -17.65 10.70 46.64
CA LYS A 661 -16.46 10.99 47.42
C LYS A 661 -15.65 9.70 47.64
N PRO A 662 -14.36 9.67 47.26
CA PRO A 662 -13.54 8.48 47.48
C PRO A 662 -13.38 8.18 48.97
N SER A 663 -13.40 6.90 49.32
CA SER A 663 -13.14 6.44 50.69
C SER A 663 -11.65 6.54 51.04
N ASN A 664 -11.31 6.50 52.34
CA ASN A 664 -9.91 6.38 52.78
C ASN A 664 -9.22 5.11 52.22
N SER A 665 -9.99 4.07 51.91
CA SER A 665 -9.48 2.85 51.26
C SER A 665 -9.14 3.12 49.79
N ASP A 666 -9.97 3.88 49.08
CA ASP A 666 -9.80 4.21 47.67
C ASP A 666 -8.55 5.05 47.45
N LEU A 667 -8.28 6.00 48.37
CA LEU A 667 -7.05 6.80 48.40
C LEU A 667 -5.81 5.92 48.59
N LYS A 668 -5.83 5.00 49.56
CA LYS A 668 -4.72 4.06 49.80
C LYS A 668 -4.48 3.13 48.62
N ILE A 669 -5.54 2.63 47.98
CA ILE A 669 -5.43 1.78 46.78
C ILE A 669 -4.83 2.58 45.64
N HIS A 670 -5.26 3.83 45.45
CA HIS A 670 -4.70 4.71 44.43
C HIS A 670 -3.19 4.92 44.62
N GLU A 671 -2.74 5.22 45.85
CA GLU A 671 -1.32 5.37 46.18
C GLU A 671 -0.53 4.08 45.89
N GLN A 672 -1.03 2.93 46.34
CA GLN A 672 -0.38 1.64 46.11
C GLN A 672 -0.25 1.30 44.62
N LEU A 673 -1.30 1.57 43.82
CA LEU A 673 -1.27 1.34 42.38
C LEU A 673 -0.35 2.33 41.65
N THR A 674 -0.22 3.55 42.18
CA THR A 674 0.69 4.57 41.66
C THR A 674 2.14 4.19 41.86
N GLU A 675 2.52 3.72 43.05
CA GLU A 675 3.88 3.23 43.30
C GLU A 675 4.21 2.00 42.45
N ALA A 676 3.28 1.06 42.31
CA ALA A 676 3.47 -0.08 41.41
C ALA A 676 3.59 0.33 39.93
N GLY A 677 2.79 1.30 39.48
CA GLY A 677 2.85 1.83 38.12
C GLY A 677 4.18 2.52 37.81
N LYS A 678 4.73 3.29 38.77
CA LYS A 678 6.06 3.91 38.66
C LYS A 678 7.16 2.88 38.44
N ILE A 679 7.13 1.77 39.19
CA ILE A 679 8.11 0.68 39.05
C ILE A 679 8.01 0.02 37.66
N LEU A 680 6.79 -0.15 37.15
CA LEU A 680 6.54 -0.78 35.84
C LEU A 680 6.70 0.17 34.65
N GLY A 681 6.91 1.47 34.88
CA GLY A 681 6.97 2.48 33.82
C GLY A 681 5.62 2.78 33.15
N ILE A 682 4.51 2.55 33.86
CA ILE A 682 3.14 2.77 33.35
C ILE A 682 2.51 3.94 34.11
N ARG A 683 2.18 5.03 33.40
CA ARG A 683 1.58 6.22 34.01
C ARG A 683 0.10 6.03 34.29
N ILE A 684 -0.37 6.44 35.47
CA ILE A 684 -1.80 6.57 35.75
C ILE A 684 -2.25 7.96 35.31
N LEU A 685 -3.18 8.04 34.37
CA LEU A 685 -3.71 9.34 33.90
C LEU A 685 -4.90 9.82 34.73
N ASN A 686 -5.68 8.89 35.26
CA ASN A 686 -6.84 9.23 36.09
C ASN A 686 -7.27 8.05 36.97
N HIS A 687 -8.00 8.37 38.03
CA HIS A 687 -8.77 7.44 38.83
C HIS A 687 -10.18 8.04 39.01
N LEU A 688 -11.20 7.32 38.57
CA LEU A 688 -12.59 7.80 38.54
C LEU A 688 -13.47 7.03 39.52
N VAL A 689 -14.21 7.73 40.36
CA VAL A 689 -15.37 7.17 41.06
C VAL A 689 -16.61 7.49 40.24
N VAL A 690 -17.42 6.50 39.87
CA VAL A 690 -18.62 6.72 39.05
C VAL A 690 -19.90 6.29 39.76
N ALA A 691 -20.97 7.05 39.57
CA ALA A 691 -22.32 6.70 39.99
C ALA A 691 -23.34 7.17 38.95
N ARG A 692 -24.60 6.72 39.07
CA ARG A 692 -25.67 7.06 38.12
C ARG A 692 -25.84 8.57 37.86
N LYS A 693 -25.51 9.43 38.83
CA LYS A 693 -25.72 10.88 38.77
C LYS A 693 -24.46 11.71 38.50
N GLY A 694 -23.29 11.09 38.35
CA GLY A 694 -22.04 11.83 38.12
C GLY A 694 -20.78 11.01 38.31
N TYR A 695 -19.65 11.69 38.36
CA TYR A 695 -18.34 11.09 38.62
C TYR A 695 -17.48 12.01 39.48
N TYR A 696 -16.46 11.44 40.12
CA TYR A 696 -15.36 12.17 40.75
C TYR A 696 -14.05 11.77 40.07
N SER A 697 -13.22 12.76 39.72
CA SER A 697 -11.92 12.53 39.10
C SER A 697 -10.78 12.97 40.01
N PHE A 698 -9.86 12.04 40.28
CA PHE A 698 -8.66 12.33 41.06
C PHE A 698 -7.73 13.31 40.33
N GLN A 699 -7.71 13.29 38.99
CA GLN A 699 -6.96 14.25 38.19
C GLN A 699 -7.54 15.67 38.32
N GLU A 700 -8.86 15.84 38.17
CA GLU A 700 -9.53 17.15 38.29
C GLU A 700 -9.42 17.70 39.73
N ALA A 701 -9.34 16.82 40.72
CA ALA A 701 -9.12 17.18 42.13
C ALA A 701 -7.64 17.47 42.49
N GLY A 702 -6.70 17.38 41.53
CA GLY A 702 -5.28 17.65 41.76
C GLY A 702 -4.52 16.58 42.54
N LEU A 703 -5.08 15.36 42.65
CA LEU A 703 -4.45 14.22 43.33
C LEU A 703 -3.51 13.41 42.42
N ILE A 704 -3.47 13.74 41.12
CA ILE A 704 -2.61 13.12 40.10
C ILE A 704 -1.86 14.22 39.35
N GLY A 705 -0.54 14.07 39.21
CA GLY A 705 0.36 15.01 38.50
C GLY A 705 0.55 14.73 37.01
#